data_AF-A0A4U1BDM7-F1
#
_entry.id   AF-A0A4U1BDM7-F1
#
_cell.length_a   1.000
_cell.length_b   1.000
_cell.length_c   1.000
_cell.angle_alpha   90.00
_cell.angle_beta   90.00
_cell.angle_gamma   90.00
#
_symmetry.space_group_name_H-M   'P 1'
#
loop_
_entity.id
_entity.type
_entity.pdbx_description
1 polymer ?
#
loop_
_entity_poly.entity_id
_entity_poly.type
_entity_poly.pdbx_seq_one_letter_code
_entity_poly.pdbx_strand_id
1 'polypeptide(L)'
;MSFRSLFLGLSLIATTALAADPLLVAGDKFRQLEELLPTPNSYRTASGAPGHQYWQQQADYHIDVTLDDANQSLSATEVITYTNHSPDTLRYLWLQLDANRFRQDSMANRMRTVSVADEGDKANRIDMGSYRRELMTQVHPSGINLTRVNGKGGEPLKYTLVDTLMRVDLPTALKPGQSFELTIGWQYQIHEQKALGGRSGYEYFERDDNYLYEVAQWFPRMAVYSDAHGWHNKPFLRHGEFTLEFGDYQVNITVPADHVVTATGILTNPEEVLTPVQRQRLAQARNANTPVQIITKTEALENEKRRSEDTKTWRFKADRVRDFAWASSRKFLWDAQGYNKGGTDTLAMSLYPEEATPLWDRYSTAAIVHTLDVYNRYSFDYPYPVAISVNGPVGGMEYPMLSFNGPRPEINKEDRSDRTWSRRTKYGLITVIIHEVGHNYFPMIVNSDERQWSWMDEGLNTFVQYLAQQAWEEEYPSKGGEPREIISYMKSEGQVPIMTNSESILQFGNNAYAKPATALNILRETILGRELFDFAFREYAERWKFKRPMPADFFRTLEDASGVDLDWFWRGWFYTTDHVDISIDRVRHFTVNTKDPEIESQWQRRQHQEKPETITEQRNQGMPRFIDGKPELHDFYNDHDQFTATNQARNDYADMLAKLEPFERDLLQDDHNVYLLDFSNLGGLVMPILLELSYDDGSSESLTLPAEIWVKNAQKVTKMLVRPREKRLTSVVVDPHWQTADTDVDNNHYPRQILPSRLELFKEKKKKNMMQNYAEPLKESGKEDG
;
A
#
# COMPACT_ATOMS: atom_id res chain seq x y z
N MET A 1 10.07 40.95 -78.48
CA MET A 1 9.33 41.35 -77.26
C MET A 1 8.65 40.12 -76.67
N SER A 2 8.95 39.84 -75.40
CA SER A 2 8.29 38.95 -74.42
C SER A 2 7.99 37.48 -74.76
N PHE A 3 8.64 36.62 -73.98
CA PHE A 3 8.31 35.22 -73.69
C PHE A 3 6.87 35.04 -73.15
N ARG A 4 6.23 33.91 -73.50
CA ARG A 4 5.60 32.93 -72.58
C ARG A 4 4.93 31.81 -73.37
N SER A 5 5.57 30.64 -73.40
CA SER A 5 4.97 29.39 -73.87
C SER A 5 4.37 28.64 -72.68
N LEU A 6 3.08 28.32 -72.78
CA LEU A 6 2.31 27.53 -71.82
C LEU A 6 2.77 26.06 -71.83
N PHE A 7 3.25 25.55 -70.70
CA PHE A 7 3.29 24.12 -70.40
C PHE A 7 2.17 23.82 -69.41
N LEU A 8 1.17 23.03 -69.82
CA LEU A 8 0.17 22.45 -68.94
C LEU A 8 0.79 21.21 -68.27
N GLY A 9 1.19 21.36 -67.01
CA GLY A 9 1.70 20.26 -66.17
C GLY A 9 0.58 19.58 -65.39
N LEU A 10 0.61 18.25 -65.38
CA LEU A 10 -0.22 17.36 -64.56
C LEU A 10 -0.31 17.82 -63.09
N SER A 11 -1.52 18.08 -62.60
CA SER A 11 -1.80 18.04 -61.16
C SER A 11 -2.16 16.61 -60.78
N LEU A 12 -1.23 15.94 -60.09
CA LEU A 12 -1.53 14.79 -59.24
C LEU A 12 -2.49 15.26 -58.14
N ILE A 13 -3.75 14.84 -58.21
CA ILE A 13 -4.65 14.86 -57.06
C ILE A 13 -4.25 13.65 -56.22
N ALA A 14 -3.38 13.86 -55.25
CA ALA A 14 -3.17 12.92 -54.17
C ALA A 14 -4.44 12.92 -53.31
N THR A 15 -5.35 11.98 -53.56
CA THR A 15 -6.34 11.58 -52.57
C THR A 15 -5.58 10.95 -51.41
N THR A 16 -5.24 11.75 -50.40
CA THR A 16 -4.94 11.24 -49.06
C THR A 16 -6.21 10.57 -48.57
N ALA A 17 -6.29 9.25 -48.76
CA ALA A 17 -7.13 8.43 -47.91
C ALA A 17 -6.59 8.64 -46.49
N LEU A 18 -7.28 9.47 -45.70
CA LEU A 18 -7.19 9.40 -44.25
C LEU A 18 -7.76 8.03 -43.87
N ALA A 19 -6.91 7.01 -43.92
CA ALA A 19 -7.09 5.87 -43.04
C ALA A 19 -6.91 6.41 -41.62
N ALA A 20 -8.03 6.80 -40.99
CA ALA A 20 -8.06 6.84 -39.55
C ALA A 20 -7.73 5.42 -39.10
N ASP A 21 -6.57 5.27 -38.46
CA ASP A 21 -6.15 4.04 -37.82
C ASP A 21 -7.24 3.62 -36.83
N PRO A 22 -7.82 2.40 -36.90
CA PRO A 22 -8.85 1.96 -35.96
C PRO A 22 -8.36 1.88 -34.49
N LEU A 23 -7.09 2.17 -34.21
CA LEU A 23 -6.41 2.00 -32.94
C LEU A 23 -5.55 3.22 -32.52
N LEU A 24 -6.15 4.40 -32.34
CA LEU A 24 -5.58 5.50 -31.53
C LEU A 24 -5.56 5.13 -30.01
N VAL A 25 -4.86 4.03 -29.69
CA VAL A 25 -4.99 3.20 -28.48
C VAL A 25 -4.23 3.69 -27.23
N ALA A 26 -3.56 4.84 -27.27
CA ALA A 26 -2.90 5.37 -26.06
C ALA A 26 -3.86 6.07 -25.06
N GLY A 27 -5.14 6.28 -25.42
CA GLY A 27 -6.07 7.12 -24.65
C GLY A 27 -7.33 6.45 -24.12
N ASP A 28 -7.61 5.18 -24.47
CA ASP A 28 -8.80 4.48 -23.97
C ASP A 28 -8.58 3.98 -22.54
N LYS A 29 -9.18 4.70 -21.58
CA LYS A 29 -9.08 4.39 -20.14
C LYS A 29 -9.90 3.16 -19.73
N PHE A 30 -10.86 2.71 -20.56
CA PHE A 30 -11.73 1.56 -20.31
C PHE A 30 -11.38 0.35 -21.18
N ARG A 31 -10.26 0.42 -21.90
CA ARG A 31 -9.74 -0.70 -22.65
C ARG A 31 -9.54 -1.89 -21.72
N GLN A 32 -9.89 -3.08 -22.19
CA GLN A 32 -9.81 -4.28 -21.36
C GLN A 32 -8.34 -4.67 -21.08
N LEU A 33 -8.05 -5.23 -19.90
CA LEU A 33 -6.68 -5.53 -19.44
C LEU A 33 -6.13 -6.86 -19.97
N GLU A 34 -6.91 -7.74 -20.58
CA GLU A 34 -6.43 -9.06 -21.01
C GLU A 34 -5.30 -9.00 -22.02
N GLU A 35 -5.12 -7.87 -22.72
CA GLU A 35 -3.95 -7.66 -23.59
C GLU A 35 -2.65 -7.44 -22.81
N LEU A 36 -2.72 -6.97 -21.56
CA LEU A 36 -1.59 -6.76 -20.67
C LEU A 36 -1.37 -7.94 -19.71
N LEU A 37 -2.45 -8.62 -19.32
CA LEU A 37 -2.39 -9.74 -18.39
C LEU A 37 -1.95 -11.03 -19.08
N PRO A 38 -1.23 -11.94 -18.39
CA PRO A 38 -0.93 -13.26 -18.93
C PRO A 38 -2.20 -14.03 -19.31
N THR A 39 -2.18 -14.71 -20.45
CA THR A 39 -3.30 -15.55 -20.89
C THR A 39 -3.59 -16.68 -19.89
N PRO A 40 -4.85 -16.88 -19.47
CA PRO A 40 -5.24 -18.00 -18.62
C PRO A 40 -4.89 -19.36 -19.25
N ASN A 41 -4.57 -20.34 -18.39
CA ASN A 41 -4.19 -21.69 -18.79
C ASN A 41 -4.61 -22.72 -17.72
N SER A 42 -4.12 -23.97 -17.83
CA SER A 42 -4.46 -25.05 -16.89
C SER A 42 -3.82 -24.92 -15.50
N TYR A 43 -2.78 -24.09 -15.36
CA TYR A 43 -2.13 -23.77 -14.09
C TYR A 43 -2.78 -22.56 -13.39
N ARG A 44 -3.26 -21.57 -14.16
CA ARG A 44 -3.90 -20.34 -13.66
C ARG A 44 -5.11 -19.98 -14.49
N THR A 45 -6.29 -19.98 -13.87
CA THR A 45 -7.58 -19.86 -14.57
C THR A 45 -7.98 -18.41 -14.85
N ALA A 46 -9.00 -18.22 -15.69
CA ALA A 46 -9.53 -16.89 -16.02
C ALA A 46 -10.23 -16.19 -14.84
N SER A 47 -10.68 -16.94 -13.84
CA SER A 47 -11.24 -16.37 -12.60
C SER A 47 -10.17 -15.89 -11.61
N GLY A 48 -8.89 -16.07 -11.93
CA GLY A 48 -7.80 -15.79 -10.99
C GLY A 48 -7.59 -16.87 -9.93
N ALA A 49 -8.32 -17.98 -10.00
CA ALA A 49 -8.07 -19.15 -9.15
C ALA A 49 -6.91 -20.01 -9.68
N PRO A 50 -6.17 -20.71 -8.79
CA PRO A 50 -5.27 -21.78 -9.20
C PRO A 50 -6.01 -22.81 -10.07
N GLY A 51 -5.42 -23.20 -11.19
CA GLY A 51 -5.99 -24.19 -12.09
C GLY A 51 -5.82 -25.63 -11.61
N HIS A 52 -6.53 -26.55 -12.25
CA HIS A 52 -6.53 -27.97 -11.89
C HIS A 52 -5.17 -28.66 -12.07
N GLN A 53 -4.22 -28.06 -12.79
CA GLN A 53 -2.85 -28.54 -12.92
C GLN A 53 -1.83 -27.71 -12.12
N TYR A 54 -2.28 -26.75 -11.30
CA TYR A 54 -1.38 -25.89 -10.52
C TYR A 54 -0.38 -26.73 -9.71
N TRP A 55 0.88 -26.30 -9.74
CA TRP A 55 1.98 -26.93 -9.04
C TRP A 55 2.89 -25.88 -8.42
N GLN A 56 3.57 -26.28 -7.35
CA GLN A 56 4.64 -25.53 -6.71
C GLN A 56 5.62 -26.54 -6.11
N GLN A 57 6.87 -26.15 -5.95
CA GLN A 57 7.88 -27.07 -5.43
C GLN A 57 7.77 -27.19 -3.91
N GLN A 58 8.43 -28.22 -3.36
CA GLN A 58 8.58 -28.39 -1.92
C GLN A 58 10.07 -28.49 -1.57
N ALA A 59 10.46 -27.80 -0.48
CA ALA A 59 11.82 -27.82 0.04
C ALA A 59 11.80 -28.02 1.55
N ASP A 60 12.13 -29.22 2.02
CA ASP A 60 12.17 -29.55 3.44
C ASP A 60 13.59 -29.43 4.00
N TYR A 61 13.71 -28.96 5.23
CA TYR A 61 15.00 -28.64 5.85
C TYR A 61 15.17 -29.33 7.21
N HIS A 62 16.35 -29.89 7.41
CA HIS A 62 16.88 -30.23 8.73
C HIS A 62 18.15 -29.42 8.97
N ILE A 63 18.17 -28.55 9.97
CA ILE A 63 19.28 -27.62 10.21
C ILE A 63 19.79 -27.77 11.64
N ASP A 64 21.07 -28.07 11.78
CA ASP A 64 21.80 -28.00 13.04
C ASP A 64 22.70 -26.76 13.02
N VAL A 65 22.41 -25.77 13.86
CA VAL A 65 23.17 -24.52 13.96
C VAL A 65 23.69 -24.30 15.37
N THR A 66 24.91 -23.79 15.47
CA THR A 66 25.53 -23.38 16.73
C THR A 66 25.89 -21.90 16.67
N LEU A 67 25.47 -21.16 17.70
CA LEU A 67 25.87 -19.78 17.96
C LEU A 67 27.14 -19.77 18.82
N ASP A 68 28.19 -19.15 18.28
CA ASP A 68 29.36 -18.76 19.05
C ASP A 68 29.17 -17.33 19.54
N ASP A 69 28.71 -17.18 20.78
CA ASP A 69 28.44 -15.90 21.43
C ASP A 69 29.71 -15.09 21.72
N ALA A 70 30.89 -15.73 21.80
CA ALA A 70 32.15 -15.03 22.04
C ALA A 70 32.65 -14.33 20.75
N ASN A 71 32.45 -14.97 19.60
CA ASN A 71 32.88 -14.46 18.31
C ASN A 71 31.75 -13.88 17.45
N GLN A 72 30.52 -13.89 17.93
CA GLN A 72 29.30 -13.48 17.22
C GLN A 72 29.14 -14.19 15.85
N SER A 73 29.38 -15.50 15.82
CA SER A 73 29.40 -16.29 14.58
C SER A 73 28.42 -17.46 14.60
N LEU A 74 28.02 -17.90 13.41
CA LEU A 74 27.22 -19.12 13.23
C LEU A 74 28.03 -20.17 12.47
N SER A 75 27.88 -21.42 12.91
CA SER A 75 28.31 -22.60 12.16
C SER A 75 27.16 -23.59 12.08
N ALA A 76 26.91 -24.14 10.90
CA ALA A 76 25.78 -25.02 10.68
C ALA A 76 26.03 -26.12 9.65
N THR A 77 25.21 -27.15 9.73
CA THR A 77 24.95 -28.08 8.64
C THR A 77 23.45 -28.13 8.42
N GLU A 78 23.04 -28.10 7.15
CA GLU A 78 21.68 -28.36 6.75
C GLU A 78 21.60 -29.51 5.75
N VAL A 79 20.50 -30.25 5.84
CA VAL A 79 20.06 -31.21 4.83
C VAL A 79 18.78 -30.67 4.21
N ILE A 80 18.77 -30.51 2.89
CA ILE A 80 17.62 -30.02 2.14
C ILE A 80 17.10 -31.16 1.26
N THR A 81 15.83 -31.49 1.41
CA THR A 81 15.11 -32.40 0.49
C THR A 81 14.24 -31.58 -0.43
N TYR A 82 14.63 -31.52 -1.71
CA TYR A 82 13.88 -30.81 -2.74
C TYR A 82 13.03 -31.79 -3.56
N THR A 83 11.72 -31.57 -3.63
CA THR A 83 10.79 -32.41 -4.41
C THR A 83 10.30 -31.65 -5.63
N ASN A 84 10.52 -32.23 -6.82
CA ASN A 84 10.12 -31.64 -8.09
C ASN A 84 8.65 -31.99 -8.44
N HIS A 85 7.72 -31.08 -8.19
CA HIS A 85 6.33 -31.17 -8.61
C HIS A 85 6.06 -30.57 -10.01
N SER A 86 7.04 -29.94 -10.63
CA SER A 86 6.89 -29.41 -12.00
C SER A 86 6.78 -30.54 -13.04
N PRO A 87 6.18 -30.29 -14.21
CA PRO A 87 6.21 -31.23 -15.34
C PRO A 87 7.59 -31.32 -16.01
N ASP A 88 8.55 -30.50 -15.59
CA ASP A 88 9.86 -30.39 -16.21
C ASP A 88 10.88 -31.35 -15.58
N THR A 89 11.87 -31.74 -16.38
CA THR A 89 13.06 -32.44 -15.87
C THR A 89 14.16 -31.43 -15.57
N LEU A 90 14.55 -31.32 -14.29
CA LEU A 90 15.54 -30.35 -13.82
C LEU A 90 16.96 -30.95 -13.84
N ARG A 91 17.94 -30.19 -14.32
CA ARG A 91 19.36 -30.61 -14.35
C ARG A 91 20.24 -29.90 -13.31
N TYR A 92 19.69 -28.89 -12.66
CA TYR A 92 20.37 -28.09 -11.65
C TYR A 92 19.31 -27.49 -10.72
N LEU A 93 19.74 -27.12 -9.53
CA LEU A 93 18.95 -26.43 -8.52
C LEU A 93 19.61 -25.09 -8.19
N TRP A 94 18.80 -24.09 -7.85
CA TRP A 94 19.29 -22.79 -7.40
C TRP A 94 18.98 -22.58 -5.91
N LEU A 95 19.92 -21.96 -5.20
CA LEU A 95 19.78 -21.53 -3.82
C LEU A 95 20.13 -20.04 -3.71
N GLN A 96 19.46 -19.35 -2.81
CA GLN A 96 19.72 -17.99 -2.35
C GLN A 96 20.70 -18.04 -1.16
N LEU A 97 21.73 -17.21 -1.21
CA LEU A 97 22.75 -17.02 -0.18
C LEU A 97 22.71 -15.56 0.29
N ASP A 98 21.60 -15.11 0.87
CA ASP A 98 21.31 -13.68 1.06
C ASP A 98 22.33 -12.95 1.93
N ALA A 99 22.92 -13.60 2.93
CA ALA A 99 24.02 -13.03 3.72
C ALA A 99 25.23 -12.63 2.85
N ASN A 100 25.40 -13.18 1.64
CA ASN A 100 26.43 -12.76 0.69
C ASN A 100 26.23 -11.32 0.19
N ARG A 101 25.04 -10.71 0.34
CA ARG A 101 24.82 -9.31 -0.03
C ARG A 101 25.77 -8.37 0.71
N PHE A 102 26.23 -8.76 1.90
CA PHE A 102 27.12 -7.97 2.74
C PHE A 102 28.60 -8.14 2.39
N ARG A 103 28.97 -9.10 1.52
CA ARG A 103 30.35 -9.23 1.05
C ARG A 103 30.80 -7.95 0.36
N GLN A 104 32.07 -7.58 0.53
CA GLN A 104 32.63 -6.37 -0.07
C GLN A 104 32.51 -6.37 -1.61
N ASP A 105 32.62 -7.53 -2.25
CA ASP A 105 32.55 -7.71 -3.69
C ASP A 105 31.14 -7.97 -4.25
N SER A 106 30.10 -7.97 -3.39
CA SER A 106 28.72 -8.18 -3.81
C SER A 106 28.24 -7.09 -4.76
N MET A 107 27.30 -7.43 -5.65
CA MET A 107 26.65 -6.45 -6.51
C MET A 107 25.95 -5.36 -5.68
N ALA A 108 25.28 -5.73 -4.59
CA ALA A 108 24.62 -4.81 -3.67
C ALA A 108 25.55 -3.72 -3.10
N ASN A 109 26.76 -4.11 -2.68
CA ASN A 109 27.74 -3.14 -2.18
C ASN A 109 28.41 -2.35 -3.31
N ARG A 110 28.74 -2.99 -4.44
CA ARG A 110 29.36 -2.30 -5.59
C ARG A 110 28.46 -1.27 -6.27
N MET A 111 27.13 -1.46 -6.23
CA MET A 111 26.17 -0.51 -6.79
C MET A 111 25.73 0.58 -5.80
N ARG A 112 26.17 0.51 -4.54
CA ARG A 112 25.71 1.42 -3.49
C ARG A 112 26.19 2.84 -3.79
N THR A 113 25.24 3.76 -3.88
CA THR A 113 25.50 5.19 -4.01
C THR A 113 25.31 5.91 -2.68
N VAL A 114 25.96 7.07 -2.54
CA VAL A 114 25.73 8.02 -1.45
C VAL A 114 25.21 9.31 -2.06
N SER A 115 24.22 9.94 -1.40
CA SER A 115 23.71 11.24 -1.82
C SER A 115 24.51 12.34 -1.13
N VAL A 116 25.25 13.12 -1.92
CA VAL A 116 25.90 14.35 -1.49
C VAL A 116 25.34 15.47 -2.38
N ALA A 117 25.00 16.62 -1.79
CA ALA A 117 24.52 17.74 -2.60
C ALA A 117 25.63 18.23 -3.53
N ASP A 118 25.30 18.63 -4.76
CA ASP A 118 26.33 19.09 -5.69
C ASP A 118 26.83 20.51 -5.34
N GLU A 119 25.97 21.36 -4.77
CA GLU A 119 26.26 22.76 -4.47
C GLU A 119 25.64 23.24 -3.13
N GLY A 120 26.10 24.40 -2.66
CA GLY A 120 25.63 25.06 -1.43
C GLY A 120 26.21 24.49 -0.13
N ASP A 121 25.68 24.93 1.02
CA ASP A 121 26.19 24.60 2.37
C ASP A 121 26.15 23.09 2.72
N LYS A 122 25.53 22.27 1.86
CA LYS A 122 25.43 20.82 2.01
C LYS A 122 26.41 20.04 1.11
N ALA A 123 27.18 20.71 0.24
CA ALA A 123 27.99 20.05 -0.78
C ALA A 123 29.16 19.20 -0.26
N ASN A 124 29.54 19.36 1.01
CA ASN A 124 30.61 18.61 1.66
C ASN A 124 30.12 17.90 2.94
N ARG A 125 28.87 17.44 2.95
CA ARG A 125 28.26 16.80 4.10
C ARG A 125 27.78 15.41 3.74
N ILE A 126 28.28 14.41 4.45
CA ILE A 126 27.78 13.03 4.42
C ILE A 126 27.17 12.70 5.78
N ASP A 127 26.15 11.85 5.77
CA ASP A 127 25.62 11.28 7.00
C ASP A 127 26.64 10.33 7.68
N MET A 128 26.77 10.44 9.01
CA MET A 128 27.72 9.64 9.79
C MET A 128 27.43 8.14 9.71
N GLY A 129 26.16 7.74 9.61
CA GLY A 129 25.77 6.33 9.45
C GLY A 129 26.23 5.77 8.10
N SER A 130 26.10 6.55 7.03
CA SER A 130 26.59 6.16 5.70
C SER A 130 28.11 5.94 5.70
N TYR A 131 28.87 6.84 6.33
CA TYR A 131 30.32 6.69 6.46
C TYR A 131 30.72 5.49 7.35
N ARG A 132 30.07 5.33 8.52
CA ARG A 132 30.29 4.18 9.40
C ARG A 132 30.02 2.86 8.67
N ARG A 133 28.93 2.78 7.90
CA ARG A 133 28.59 1.58 7.13
C ARG A 133 29.64 1.23 6.10
N GLU A 134 30.18 2.23 5.40
CA GLU A 134 31.27 2.03 4.43
C GLU A 134 32.52 1.47 5.10
N LEU A 135 32.97 2.05 6.23
CA LEU A 135 34.09 1.53 7.00
C LEU A 135 33.85 0.09 7.46
N MET A 136 32.67 -0.20 8.02
CA MET A 136 32.34 -1.53 8.51
C MET A 136 32.28 -2.57 7.39
N THR A 137 31.85 -2.18 6.18
CA THR A 137 31.81 -3.07 5.01
C THR A 137 33.21 -3.54 4.61
N GLN A 138 34.24 -2.74 4.89
CA GLN A 138 35.64 -3.06 4.55
C GLN A 138 36.32 -3.97 5.57
N VAL A 139 35.89 -3.94 6.83
CA VAL A 139 36.57 -4.67 7.93
C VAL A 139 35.80 -5.90 8.40
N HIS A 140 34.48 -5.94 8.22
CA HIS A 140 33.66 -7.06 8.67
C HIS A 140 33.71 -8.24 7.67
N PRO A 141 34.05 -9.47 8.12
CA PRO A 141 34.11 -10.66 7.27
C PRO A 141 32.70 -11.20 6.95
N SER A 142 31.99 -10.51 6.06
CA SER A 142 30.62 -10.82 5.68
C SER A 142 30.49 -11.93 4.63
N GLY A 143 29.34 -12.61 4.63
CA GLY A 143 28.96 -13.63 3.64
C GLY A 143 29.11 -15.06 4.15
N ILE A 144 28.40 -15.96 3.49
CA ILE A 144 28.41 -17.40 3.78
C ILE A 144 29.70 -18.00 3.26
N ASN A 145 30.46 -18.62 4.16
CA ASN A 145 31.58 -19.48 3.81
C ASN A 145 31.11 -20.94 3.77
N LEU A 146 31.08 -21.54 2.59
CA LEU A 146 30.67 -22.93 2.38
C LEU A 146 31.81 -23.88 2.79
N THR A 147 31.53 -24.80 3.71
CA THR A 147 32.48 -25.83 4.16
C THR A 147 32.29 -27.15 3.44
N ARG A 148 31.07 -27.46 2.96
CA ARG A 148 30.77 -28.60 2.09
C ARG A 148 29.47 -28.39 1.32
N VAL A 149 29.36 -29.01 0.15
CA VAL A 149 28.14 -29.11 -0.66
C VAL A 149 28.11 -30.52 -1.28
N ASN A 150 27.35 -31.42 -0.68
CA ASN A 150 27.39 -32.84 -1.00
C ASN A 150 25.98 -33.37 -1.31
N GLY A 151 25.92 -34.48 -2.05
CA GLY A 151 24.68 -35.24 -2.20
C GLY A 151 24.48 -36.22 -1.04
N LYS A 152 23.38 -36.97 -1.07
CA LYS A 152 22.98 -37.93 -0.04
C LYS A 152 24.05 -38.96 0.33
N GLY A 153 24.85 -39.43 -0.64
CA GLY A 153 25.91 -40.41 -0.41
C GLY A 153 27.20 -39.83 0.16
N GLY A 154 27.24 -38.51 0.39
CA GLY A 154 28.42 -37.79 0.86
C GLY A 154 29.39 -37.36 -0.24
N GLU A 155 29.09 -37.66 -1.51
CA GLU A 155 29.86 -37.21 -2.66
C GLU A 155 29.79 -35.69 -2.85
N PRO A 156 30.90 -35.02 -3.21
CA PRO A 156 30.89 -33.58 -3.48
C PRO A 156 30.10 -33.27 -4.76
N LEU A 157 29.23 -32.27 -4.69
CA LEU A 157 28.48 -31.78 -5.84
C LEU A 157 29.21 -30.61 -6.51
N LYS A 158 29.09 -30.53 -7.82
CA LYS A 158 29.58 -29.36 -8.56
C LYS A 158 28.60 -28.21 -8.36
N TYR A 159 29.12 -27.04 -7.97
CA TYR A 159 28.31 -25.84 -7.82
C TYR A 159 29.00 -24.61 -8.43
N THR A 160 28.24 -23.55 -8.64
CA THR A 160 28.73 -22.25 -9.12
C THR A 160 28.06 -21.14 -8.33
N LEU A 161 28.87 -20.24 -7.78
CA LEU A 161 28.37 -19.04 -7.11
C LEU A 161 28.15 -17.92 -8.14
N VAL A 162 27.00 -17.27 -8.05
CA VAL A 162 26.64 -16.10 -8.85
C VAL A 162 26.13 -15.04 -7.89
N ASP A 163 27.05 -14.20 -7.41
CA ASP A 163 26.77 -13.15 -6.41
C ASP A 163 26.11 -13.73 -5.13
N THR A 164 24.82 -13.45 -4.94
CA THR A 164 23.99 -13.91 -3.82
C THR A 164 23.26 -15.22 -4.10
N LEU A 165 23.64 -15.94 -5.16
CA LEU A 165 23.02 -17.20 -5.56
C LEU A 165 24.05 -18.33 -5.71
N MET A 166 23.57 -19.56 -5.58
CA MET A 166 24.35 -20.78 -5.82
C MET A 166 23.57 -21.71 -6.74
N ARG A 167 24.17 -22.10 -7.86
CA ARG A 167 23.66 -23.18 -8.71
C ARG A 167 24.36 -24.49 -8.34
N VAL A 168 23.60 -25.53 -8.06
CA VAL A 168 24.10 -26.89 -7.84
C VAL A 168 23.76 -27.73 -9.07
N ASP A 169 24.77 -28.27 -9.75
CA ASP A 169 24.61 -29.12 -10.93
C ASP A 169 24.28 -30.55 -10.46
N LEU A 170 23.14 -31.10 -10.89
CA LEU A 170 22.70 -32.42 -10.45
C LEU A 170 23.45 -33.53 -11.21
N PRO A 171 23.96 -34.58 -10.51
CA PRO A 171 24.67 -35.67 -11.17
C PRO A 171 23.74 -36.50 -12.05
N THR A 172 22.45 -36.58 -11.69
CA THR A 172 21.38 -37.17 -12.47
C THR A 172 20.22 -36.19 -12.54
N ALA A 173 19.63 -36.03 -13.73
CA ALA A 173 18.51 -35.12 -13.92
C ALA A 173 17.29 -35.55 -13.08
N LEU A 174 16.68 -34.60 -12.40
CA LEU A 174 15.54 -34.78 -11.51
C LEU A 174 14.23 -34.74 -12.30
N LYS A 175 13.58 -35.89 -12.46
CA LYS A 175 12.31 -36.00 -13.21
C LYS A 175 11.12 -35.49 -12.38
N PRO A 176 9.96 -35.21 -13.01
CA PRO A 176 8.72 -34.92 -12.30
C PRO A 176 8.41 -35.99 -11.24
N GLY A 177 8.00 -35.53 -10.05
CA GLY A 177 7.69 -36.34 -8.87
C GLY A 177 8.89 -36.91 -8.12
N GLN A 178 10.13 -36.69 -8.57
CA GLN A 178 11.33 -37.15 -7.87
C GLN A 178 11.83 -36.12 -6.85
N SER A 179 12.53 -36.61 -5.83
CA SER A 179 13.21 -35.77 -4.84
C SER A 179 14.73 -35.92 -4.91
N PHE A 180 15.45 -34.86 -4.54
CA PHE A 180 16.90 -34.83 -4.40
C PHE A 180 17.27 -34.29 -3.02
N GLU A 181 18.24 -34.93 -2.37
CA GLU A 181 18.72 -34.55 -1.05
C GLU A 181 20.15 -33.99 -1.19
N LEU A 182 20.35 -32.79 -0.65
CA LEU A 182 21.65 -32.14 -0.60
C LEU A 182 22.01 -31.77 0.85
N THR A 183 23.29 -31.87 1.17
CA THR A 183 23.84 -31.49 2.47
C THR A 183 24.80 -30.33 2.28
N ILE A 184 24.54 -29.21 2.96
CA ILE A 184 25.40 -28.03 2.93
C ILE A 184 25.93 -27.76 4.33
N GLY A 185 27.25 -27.62 4.44
CA GLY A 185 27.88 -27.08 5.64
C GLY A 185 28.31 -25.66 5.36
N TRP A 186 28.10 -24.76 6.31
CA TRP A 186 28.43 -23.36 6.14
C TRP A 186 28.69 -22.66 7.49
N GLN A 187 29.36 -21.51 7.42
CA GLN A 187 29.60 -20.63 8.55
C GLN A 187 29.63 -19.16 8.11
N TYR A 188 29.23 -18.23 8.97
CA TYR A 188 29.40 -16.80 8.74
C TYR A 188 29.42 -15.98 10.03
N GLN A 189 29.86 -14.73 9.92
CA GLN A 189 29.91 -13.77 11.03
C GLN A 189 28.66 -12.90 11.07
N ILE A 190 27.98 -12.85 12.22
CA ILE A 190 26.82 -11.99 12.42
C ILE A 190 27.33 -10.56 12.57
N HIS A 191 26.72 -9.60 11.88
CA HIS A 191 27.12 -8.21 11.96
C HIS A 191 26.31 -7.42 13.00
N GLU A 192 26.88 -6.31 13.48
CA GLU A 192 26.13 -5.31 14.23
C GLU A 192 25.09 -4.66 13.32
N GLN A 193 23.81 -4.86 13.62
CA GLN A 193 22.71 -4.45 12.76
C GLN A 193 22.69 -2.94 12.51
N LYS A 194 22.93 -2.12 13.56
CA LYS A 194 22.95 -0.65 13.43
C LYS A 194 24.14 -0.11 12.64
N ALA A 195 25.18 -0.92 12.42
CA ALA A 195 26.38 -0.51 11.70
C ALA A 195 26.33 -0.89 10.20
N LEU A 196 25.91 -2.12 9.89
CA LEU A 196 25.82 -2.60 8.50
C LEU A 196 24.41 -2.58 7.89
N GLY A 197 23.37 -2.41 8.73
CA GLY A 197 21.97 -2.46 8.35
C GLY A 197 21.47 -3.88 8.10
N GLY A 198 20.41 -3.99 7.30
CA GLY A 198 19.83 -5.28 6.93
C GLY A 198 18.74 -5.78 7.88
N ARG A 199 18.23 -6.98 7.55
CA ARG A 199 17.08 -7.63 8.18
C ARG A 199 17.46 -8.68 9.24
N SER A 200 18.72 -8.70 9.63
CA SER A 200 19.32 -9.57 10.64
C SER A 200 20.54 -8.88 11.24
N GLY A 201 20.94 -9.29 12.44
CA GLY A 201 22.19 -8.87 13.08
C GLY A 201 22.08 -8.94 14.60
N TYR A 202 23.11 -8.45 15.28
CA TYR A 202 23.10 -8.32 16.74
C TYR A 202 23.01 -6.86 17.20
N GLU A 203 22.53 -6.68 18.43
CA GLU A 203 22.71 -5.48 19.24
C GLU A 203 23.62 -5.80 20.43
N TYR A 204 24.60 -4.93 20.69
CA TYR A 204 25.46 -5.02 21.85
C TYR A 204 25.02 -4.06 22.96
N PHE A 205 24.89 -4.57 24.18
CA PHE A 205 24.49 -3.84 25.38
C PHE A 205 25.71 -3.54 26.25
N GLU A 206 26.42 -2.45 25.94
CA GLU A 206 27.67 -2.04 26.62
C GLU A 206 27.58 -2.03 28.16
N ARG A 207 26.41 -1.67 28.70
CA ARG A 207 26.20 -1.55 30.16
C ARG A 207 26.47 -2.85 30.90
N ASP A 208 26.02 -3.96 30.33
CA ASP A 208 26.01 -5.25 30.99
C ASP A 208 26.67 -6.34 30.13
N ASP A 209 27.39 -5.95 29.07
CA ASP A 209 28.18 -6.82 28.20
C ASP A 209 27.38 -8.01 27.63
N ASN A 210 26.17 -7.75 27.15
CA ASN A 210 25.30 -8.76 26.55
C ASN A 210 25.01 -8.48 25.08
N TYR A 211 24.62 -9.54 24.37
CA TYR A 211 24.15 -9.47 23.00
C TYR A 211 22.68 -9.91 22.89
N LEU A 212 21.98 -9.30 21.93
CA LEU A 212 20.69 -9.77 21.45
C LEU A 212 20.81 -10.01 19.95
N TYR A 213 20.53 -11.25 19.55
CA TYR A 213 20.65 -11.70 18.16
C TYR A 213 19.27 -11.80 17.54
N GLU A 214 19.10 -11.21 16.36
CA GLU A 214 17.97 -11.40 15.46
C GLU A 214 18.51 -12.02 14.17
N VAL A 215 18.31 -13.32 14.01
CA VAL A 215 18.96 -14.14 12.98
C VAL A 215 17.94 -14.52 11.93
N ALA A 216 18.15 -14.02 10.72
CA ALA A 216 17.28 -14.24 9.58
C ALA A 216 18.07 -14.15 8.26
N GLN A 217 17.52 -14.70 7.17
CA GLN A 217 18.20 -14.75 5.86
C GLN A 217 19.63 -15.34 5.97
N TRP A 218 19.80 -16.31 6.88
CA TRP A 218 21.07 -16.70 7.49
C TRP A 218 21.65 -18.02 6.94
N PHE A 219 20.86 -18.75 6.16
CA PHE A 219 21.19 -20.06 5.63
C PHE A 219 20.93 -20.12 4.11
N PRO A 220 21.57 -21.04 3.36
CA PRO A 220 21.22 -21.31 1.97
C PRO A 220 19.76 -21.77 1.83
N ARG A 221 18.98 -21.02 1.05
CA ARG A 221 17.54 -21.28 0.87
C ARG A 221 17.23 -21.63 -0.57
N MET A 222 16.45 -22.67 -0.82
CA MET A 222 16.03 -23.05 -2.18
C MET A 222 15.34 -21.88 -2.88
N ALA A 223 15.86 -21.52 -4.05
CA ALA A 223 15.21 -20.56 -4.94
C ALA A 223 13.93 -21.18 -5.51
N VAL A 224 12.98 -20.31 -5.85
CA VAL A 224 11.70 -20.73 -6.43
C VAL A 224 11.88 -21.23 -7.86
N TYR A 225 11.18 -22.31 -8.20
CA TYR A 225 10.90 -22.68 -9.60
C TYR A 225 9.39 -22.68 -9.79
N SER A 226 8.85 -21.78 -10.63
CA SER A 226 7.40 -21.57 -10.77
C SER A 226 6.90 -21.79 -12.19
N ASP A 227 5.61 -22.09 -12.29
CA ASP A 227 4.83 -22.16 -13.53
C ASP A 227 4.86 -20.85 -14.35
N ALA A 228 4.93 -19.70 -13.68
CA ALA A 228 4.91 -18.39 -14.33
C ALA A 228 6.28 -17.92 -14.88
N HIS A 229 7.40 -18.25 -14.24
CA HIS A 229 8.70 -17.62 -14.52
C HIS A 229 9.89 -18.59 -14.51
N GLY A 230 9.67 -19.90 -14.31
CA GLY A 230 10.77 -20.84 -14.10
C GLY A 230 11.57 -20.49 -12.85
N TRP A 231 12.91 -20.43 -12.92
CA TRP A 231 13.75 -20.12 -11.77
C TRP A 231 13.72 -18.63 -11.41
N HIS A 232 13.45 -18.33 -10.13
CA HIS A 232 13.52 -16.99 -9.56
C HIS A 232 14.93 -16.76 -9.01
N ASN A 233 15.86 -16.40 -9.89
CA ASN A 233 17.29 -16.31 -9.59
C ASN A 233 17.86 -14.90 -9.82
N LYS A 234 17.12 -13.88 -9.38
CA LYS A 234 17.62 -12.51 -9.33
C LYS A 234 18.51 -12.32 -8.09
N PRO A 235 19.66 -11.63 -8.20
CA PRO A 235 20.51 -11.36 -7.05
C PRO A 235 19.83 -10.42 -6.06
N PHE A 236 20.17 -10.55 -4.77
CA PHE A 236 19.72 -9.62 -3.74
C PHE A 236 20.50 -8.32 -3.77
N LEU A 237 19.84 -7.26 -4.25
CA LEU A 237 20.43 -5.94 -4.35
C LEU A 237 20.07 -5.07 -3.15
N ARG A 238 18.80 -4.67 -3.00
CA ARG A 238 18.41 -3.68 -1.99
C ARG A 238 17.08 -3.99 -1.31
N HIS A 239 15.97 -3.77 -2.00
CA HIS A 239 14.64 -3.60 -1.39
C HIS A 239 13.65 -4.72 -1.68
N GLY A 240 13.76 -5.45 -2.80
CA GLY A 240 12.87 -6.61 -2.99
C GLY A 240 13.36 -7.73 -2.08
N GLU A 241 12.60 -8.13 -1.05
CA GLU A 241 13.11 -9.04 -0.03
C GLU A 241 13.28 -10.47 -0.54
N PHE A 242 12.22 -11.29 -0.57
CA PHE A 242 12.35 -12.68 -1.01
C PHE A 242 11.02 -13.35 -1.41
N THR A 243 11.15 -14.43 -2.16
CA THR A 243 10.12 -15.45 -2.38
C THR A 243 10.79 -16.81 -2.36
N LEU A 244 10.18 -17.77 -1.67
CA LEU A 244 10.77 -19.08 -1.35
C LEU A 244 9.72 -20.18 -1.50
N GLU A 245 10.17 -21.42 -1.63
CA GLU A 245 9.28 -22.58 -1.64
C GLU A 245 8.80 -22.94 -0.24
N PHE A 246 7.61 -23.51 -0.15
CA PHE A 246 7.10 -24.05 1.11
C PHE A 246 7.78 -25.38 1.44
N GLY A 247 7.97 -25.65 2.71
CA GLY A 247 8.30 -26.98 3.21
C GLY A 247 8.33 -27.06 4.72
N ASP A 248 8.74 -28.23 5.21
CA ASP A 248 8.80 -28.51 6.63
C ASP A 248 10.23 -28.29 7.15
N TYR A 249 10.33 -27.67 8.32
CA TYR A 249 11.60 -27.32 8.96
C TYR A 249 11.72 -28.03 10.30
N GLN A 250 12.87 -28.65 10.52
CA GLN A 250 13.35 -29.11 11.81
C GLN A 250 14.68 -28.41 12.09
N VAL A 251 14.72 -27.58 13.12
CA VAL A 251 15.89 -26.75 13.40
C VAL A 251 16.34 -26.93 14.84
N ASN A 252 17.59 -27.36 15.00
CA ASN A 252 18.27 -27.49 16.29
C ASN A 252 19.22 -26.32 16.46
N ILE A 253 18.94 -25.46 17.44
CA ILE A 253 19.69 -24.23 17.71
C ILE A 253 20.45 -24.41 19.01
N THR A 254 21.78 -24.56 18.92
CA THR A 254 22.67 -24.67 20.07
C THR A 254 23.23 -23.30 20.44
N VAL A 255 22.98 -22.88 21.68
CA VAL A 255 23.34 -21.57 22.24
C VAL A 255 23.93 -21.74 23.65
N PRO A 256 24.57 -20.73 24.25
CA PRO A 256 24.93 -20.75 25.67
C PRO A 256 23.73 -21.12 26.56
N ALA A 257 23.95 -21.87 27.64
CA ALA A 257 22.89 -22.49 28.44
C ALA A 257 21.99 -21.48 29.21
N ASP A 258 22.42 -20.24 29.28
CA ASP A 258 21.71 -19.09 29.82
C ASP A 258 21.02 -18.23 28.75
N HIS A 259 21.03 -18.62 27.48
CA HIS A 259 20.21 -17.96 26.46
C HIS A 259 18.77 -18.47 26.48
N VAL A 260 17.84 -17.54 26.23
CA VAL A 260 16.47 -17.84 25.85
C VAL A 260 16.39 -17.74 24.33
N VAL A 261 15.71 -18.70 23.68
CA VAL A 261 15.57 -18.76 22.22
C VAL A 261 14.10 -18.78 21.84
N THR A 262 13.76 -18.06 20.78
CA THR A 262 12.48 -18.15 20.08
C THR A 262 12.75 -18.26 18.58
N ALA A 263 11.86 -18.90 17.84
CA ALA A 263 12.03 -19.13 16.42
C ALA A 263 10.68 -19.32 15.71
N THR A 264 10.71 -19.26 14.38
CA THR A 264 9.68 -19.84 13.53
C THR A 264 9.37 -21.27 13.97
N GLY A 265 8.07 -21.59 14.17
CA GLY A 265 7.63 -22.93 14.56
C GLY A 265 7.47 -23.16 16.07
N ILE A 266 7.12 -24.39 16.42
CA ILE A 266 6.86 -24.81 17.80
C ILE A 266 8.13 -25.34 18.47
N LEU A 267 8.32 -25.00 19.74
CA LEU A 267 9.35 -25.61 20.58
C LEU A 267 8.95 -27.05 20.92
N THR A 268 9.83 -28.00 20.61
CA THR A 268 9.55 -29.45 20.74
C THR A 268 10.22 -30.11 21.94
N ASN A 269 11.22 -29.47 22.57
CA ASN A 269 11.90 -29.98 23.76
C ASN A 269 11.83 -29.03 24.99
N PRO A 270 10.65 -28.49 25.36
CA PRO A 270 10.54 -27.55 26.48
C PRO A 270 11.01 -28.16 27.82
N GLU A 271 11.00 -29.50 27.95
CA GLU A 271 11.44 -30.18 29.16
C GLU A 271 12.94 -30.06 29.43
N GLU A 272 13.74 -29.92 28.36
CA GLU A 272 15.20 -29.84 28.41
C GLU A 272 15.68 -28.39 28.61
N VAL A 273 14.92 -27.40 28.11
CA VAL A 273 15.38 -26.00 28.04
C VAL A 273 14.66 -25.04 29.00
N LEU A 274 13.44 -25.36 29.45
CA LEU A 274 12.66 -24.52 30.37
C LEU A 274 12.58 -25.10 31.78
N THR A 275 12.54 -24.21 32.77
CA THR A 275 12.31 -24.61 34.17
C THR A 275 10.87 -25.11 34.37
N PRO A 276 10.58 -25.94 35.40
CA PRO A 276 9.22 -26.41 35.68
C PRO A 276 8.20 -25.27 35.84
N VAL A 277 8.59 -24.15 36.45
CA VAL A 277 7.73 -22.98 36.66
C VAL A 277 7.42 -22.28 35.32
N GLN A 278 8.43 -22.12 34.46
CA GLN A 278 8.23 -21.56 33.11
C GLN A 278 7.30 -22.45 32.27
N ARG A 279 7.44 -23.78 32.34
CA ARG A 279 6.54 -24.72 31.65
C ARG A 279 5.10 -24.62 32.14
N GLN A 280 4.91 -24.49 33.46
CA GLN A 280 3.57 -24.30 34.03
C GLN A 280 2.92 -23.01 33.54
N ARG A 281 3.65 -21.89 33.53
CA ARG A 281 3.15 -20.61 33.00
C ARG A 281 2.84 -20.69 31.51
N LEU A 282 3.65 -21.40 30.73
CA LEU A 282 3.42 -21.59 29.30
C LEU A 282 2.15 -22.40 29.03
N ALA A 283 1.91 -23.45 29.82
CA ALA A 283 0.66 -24.21 29.75
C ALA A 283 -0.57 -23.35 30.18
N GLN A 284 -0.40 -22.49 31.18
CA GLN A 284 -1.44 -21.54 31.60
C GLN A 284 -1.76 -20.53 30.49
N ALA A 285 -0.74 -19.99 29.82
CA ALA A 285 -0.88 -18.98 28.77
C ALA A 285 -1.79 -19.43 27.62
N ARG A 286 -1.75 -20.71 27.24
CA ARG A 286 -2.58 -21.30 26.16
C ARG A 286 -4.09 -21.10 26.35
N ASN A 287 -4.55 -20.94 27.59
CA ASN A 287 -5.96 -20.75 27.93
C ASN A 287 -6.23 -19.37 28.56
N ALA A 288 -5.24 -18.49 28.60
CA ALA A 288 -5.36 -17.19 29.24
C ALA A 288 -5.96 -16.15 28.30
N ASN A 289 -6.84 -15.29 28.83
CA ASN A 289 -7.42 -14.16 28.09
C ASN A 289 -6.58 -12.86 28.22
N THR A 290 -5.47 -12.93 28.94
CA THR A 290 -4.51 -11.84 29.12
C THR A 290 -3.09 -12.42 29.08
N PRO A 291 -2.07 -11.63 28.70
CA PRO A 291 -0.69 -12.12 28.65
C PRO A 291 -0.20 -12.67 30.00
N VAL A 292 0.40 -13.84 29.98
CA VAL A 292 1.06 -14.49 31.12
C VAL A 292 2.57 -14.37 30.94
N GLN A 293 3.25 -13.79 31.93
CA GLN A 293 4.71 -13.68 31.94
C GLN A 293 5.33 -15.06 32.19
N ILE A 294 5.95 -15.64 31.16
CA ILE A 294 6.65 -16.92 31.20
C ILE A 294 8.01 -16.74 31.87
N ILE A 295 8.79 -15.77 31.39
CA ILE A 295 10.05 -15.31 31.98
C ILE A 295 9.84 -13.89 32.48
N THR A 296 9.85 -13.74 33.80
CA THR A 296 9.62 -12.46 34.48
C THR A 296 10.82 -11.52 34.35
N LYS A 297 10.60 -10.22 34.60
CA LYS A 297 11.67 -9.22 34.68
C LYS A 297 12.78 -9.63 35.66
N THR A 298 12.43 -10.15 36.82
CA THR A 298 13.42 -10.61 37.81
C THR A 298 14.25 -11.78 37.29
N GLU A 299 13.62 -12.76 36.64
CA GLU A 299 14.34 -13.90 36.04
C GLU A 299 15.27 -13.45 34.91
N ALA A 300 14.82 -12.55 34.03
CA ALA A 300 15.64 -12.01 32.94
C ALA A 300 16.85 -11.21 33.47
N LEU A 301 16.66 -10.37 34.49
CA LEU A 301 17.75 -9.61 35.12
C LEU A 301 18.75 -10.48 35.88
N GLU A 302 18.33 -11.64 36.40
CA GLU A 302 19.25 -12.62 36.97
C GLU A 302 19.98 -13.42 35.89
N ASN A 303 19.33 -13.65 34.76
CA ASN A 303 19.89 -14.39 33.64
C ASN A 303 20.96 -13.59 32.88
N GLU A 304 20.75 -12.28 32.68
CA GLU A 304 21.73 -11.40 32.01
C GLU A 304 23.05 -11.22 32.78
N LYS A 305 23.09 -11.62 34.05
CA LYS A 305 24.32 -11.65 34.87
C LYS A 305 25.14 -12.94 34.67
N ARG A 306 24.53 -13.97 34.09
CA ARG A 306 25.18 -15.28 33.85
C ARG A 306 26.00 -15.22 32.57
N ARG A 307 27.11 -15.96 32.54
CA ARG A 307 28.00 -16.13 31.38
C ARG A 307 28.39 -17.60 31.29
N SER A 308 27.39 -18.43 31.01
CA SER A 308 27.58 -19.88 30.98
C SER A 308 28.46 -20.28 29.79
N GLU A 309 29.48 -21.09 30.05
CA GLU A 309 30.25 -21.80 29.02
C GLU A 309 29.56 -23.11 28.57
N ASP A 310 28.61 -23.60 29.37
CA ASP A 310 27.76 -24.72 28.99
C ASP A 310 26.80 -24.29 27.86
N THR A 311 26.31 -25.26 27.10
CA THR A 311 25.36 -25.02 26.00
C THR A 311 24.05 -25.76 26.20
N LYS A 312 23.00 -25.28 25.52
CA LYS A 312 21.71 -25.95 25.38
C LYS A 312 21.27 -25.92 23.93
N THR A 313 20.60 -26.99 23.51
CA THR A 313 20.00 -27.09 22.18
C THR A 313 18.49 -26.93 22.27
N TRP A 314 17.96 -25.90 21.62
CA TRP A 314 16.53 -25.67 21.45
C TRP A 314 16.09 -26.28 20.12
N ARG A 315 15.04 -27.10 20.14
CA ARG A 315 14.54 -27.82 18.95
C ARG A 315 13.20 -27.28 18.50
N PHE A 316 13.15 -26.77 17.28
CA PHE A 316 11.94 -26.19 16.69
C PHE A 316 11.46 -27.00 15.49
N LYS A 317 10.13 -27.05 15.33
CA LYS A 317 9.47 -27.64 14.16
C LYS A 317 8.49 -26.63 13.55
N ALA A 318 8.55 -26.42 12.24
CA ALA A 318 7.58 -25.63 11.50
C ALA A 318 7.10 -26.41 10.28
N ASP A 319 5.78 -26.51 10.09
CA ASP A 319 5.20 -27.23 8.96
C ASP A 319 4.68 -26.23 7.92
N ARG A 320 4.95 -26.51 6.63
CA ARG A 320 4.52 -25.70 5.48
C ARG A 320 4.82 -24.20 5.59
N VAL A 321 6.05 -23.85 5.96
CA VAL A 321 6.52 -22.46 5.98
C VAL A 321 7.49 -22.21 4.83
N ARG A 322 7.69 -20.93 4.46
CA ARG A 322 8.59 -20.54 3.36
C ARG A 322 9.98 -20.09 3.80
N ASP A 323 10.18 -19.81 5.09
CA ASP A 323 11.47 -19.38 5.64
C ASP A 323 11.54 -19.68 7.15
N PHE A 324 12.72 -19.52 7.74
CA PHE A 324 12.97 -19.76 9.15
C PHE A 324 13.85 -18.67 9.78
N ALA A 325 13.34 -17.97 10.78
CA ALA A 325 14.08 -16.98 11.56
C ALA A 325 14.06 -17.32 13.05
N TRP A 326 15.04 -16.81 13.79
CA TRP A 326 15.13 -17.02 15.23
C TRP A 326 15.82 -15.85 15.93
N ALA A 327 15.60 -15.76 17.24
CA ALA A 327 16.26 -14.78 18.08
C ALA A 327 16.76 -15.41 19.38
N SER A 328 17.85 -14.87 19.91
CA SER A 328 18.46 -15.37 21.14
C SER A 328 19.10 -14.27 21.97
N SER A 329 18.90 -14.32 23.29
CA SER A 329 19.56 -13.44 24.25
C SER A 329 19.39 -13.94 25.67
N ARG A 330 20.29 -13.52 26.57
CA ARG A 330 20.12 -13.63 28.02
C ARG A 330 19.08 -12.64 28.57
N LYS A 331 18.84 -11.55 27.85
CA LYS A 331 18.04 -10.41 28.32
C LYS A 331 16.53 -10.60 28.17
N PHE A 332 16.08 -11.66 27.49
CA PHE A 332 14.67 -11.79 27.15
C PHE A 332 13.78 -12.01 28.37
N LEU A 333 12.83 -11.09 28.54
CA LEU A 333 11.53 -11.37 29.11
C LEU A 333 10.69 -12.09 28.05
N TRP A 334 9.72 -12.88 28.48
CA TRP A 334 8.82 -13.61 27.60
C TRP A 334 7.42 -13.63 28.19
N ASP A 335 6.44 -13.14 27.44
CA ASP A 335 5.03 -13.33 27.73
C ASP A 335 4.28 -14.04 26.60
N ALA A 336 3.14 -14.64 26.95
CA ALA A 336 2.32 -15.37 25.99
C ALA A 336 0.83 -15.32 26.34
N GLN A 337 -0.02 -15.42 25.32
CA GLN A 337 -1.48 -15.48 25.43
C GLN A 337 -2.06 -16.40 24.35
N GLY A 338 -3.00 -17.28 24.71
CA GLY A 338 -3.72 -18.11 23.77
C GLY A 338 -4.79 -17.33 22.99
N TYR A 339 -4.96 -17.67 21.72
CA TYR A 339 -6.03 -17.19 20.86
C TYR A 339 -6.73 -18.39 20.20
N ASN A 340 -7.94 -18.68 20.67
CA ASN A 340 -8.74 -19.84 20.27
C ASN A 340 -10.11 -19.36 19.77
N LYS A 341 -10.24 -19.06 18.48
CA LYS A 341 -11.48 -18.56 17.86
C LYS A 341 -11.59 -19.03 16.41
N GLY A 342 -12.77 -19.48 15.99
CA GLY A 342 -12.96 -20.07 14.67
C GLY A 342 -12.12 -21.32 14.50
N GLY A 343 -11.45 -21.46 13.36
CA GLY A 343 -10.45 -22.51 13.08
C GLY A 343 -9.03 -22.23 13.58
N THR A 344 -8.80 -21.14 14.34
CA THR A 344 -7.48 -20.77 14.85
C THR A 344 -7.28 -21.23 16.29
N ASP A 345 -6.17 -21.93 16.53
CA ASP A 345 -5.59 -22.28 17.85
C ASP A 345 -4.11 -21.87 17.81
N THR A 346 -3.82 -20.69 18.38
CA THR A 346 -2.50 -20.06 18.28
C THR A 346 -2.06 -19.50 19.62
N LEU A 347 -0.78 -19.68 19.95
CA LEU A 347 -0.15 -19.00 21.07
C LEU A 347 0.54 -17.71 20.56
N ALA A 348 -0.01 -16.55 20.91
CA ALA A 348 0.63 -15.26 20.70
C ALA A 348 1.73 -15.07 21.74
N MET A 349 2.94 -14.68 21.32
CA MET A 349 4.11 -14.57 22.20
C MET A 349 4.90 -13.30 21.93
N SER A 350 5.41 -12.67 22.98
CA SER A 350 6.35 -11.56 22.85
C SER A 350 7.63 -11.83 23.63
N LEU A 351 8.79 -11.58 23.00
CA LEU A 351 10.10 -11.65 23.66
C LEU A 351 10.82 -10.30 23.53
N TYR A 352 11.27 -9.74 24.64
CA TYR A 352 11.85 -8.40 24.64
C TYR A 352 12.78 -8.18 25.84
N PRO A 353 13.80 -7.33 25.72
CA PRO A 353 14.69 -7.01 26.83
C PRO A 353 14.03 -6.02 27.80
N GLU A 354 14.61 -5.87 28.99
CA GLU A 354 14.10 -4.96 30.01
C GLU A 354 13.97 -3.52 29.51
N GLU A 355 14.86 -3.08 28.61
CA GLU A 355 14.85 -1.78 27.91
C GLU A 355 13.54 -1.47 27.17
N ALA A 356 12.75 -2.49 26.81
CA ALA A 356 11.49 -2.33 26.08
C ALA A 356 10.28 -2.04 26.99
N THR A 357 10.43 -2.25 28.30
CA THR A 357 9.37 -2.02 29.29
C THR A 357 9.20 -0.54 29.64
N PRO A 358 7.99 -0.07 30.03
CA PRO A 358 6.73 -0.79 30.10
C PRO A 358 5.89 -0.61 28.82
N LEU A 359 6.52 -0.41 27.66
CA LEU A 359 5.78 -0.22 26.41
C LEU A 359 5.38 -1.58 25.82
N TRP A 360 6.32 -2.54 25.81
CA TRP A 360 6.12 -3.85 25.20
C TRP A 360 5.23 -4.79 26.01
N ASP A 361 5.42 -4.85 27.33
CA ASP A 361 4.61 -5.65 28.25
C ASP A 361 3.12 -5.22 28.26
N ARG A 362 2.82 -3.99 27.85
CA ARG A 362 1.45 -3.48 27.73
C ARG A 362 0.79 -3.79 26.38
N TYR A 363 1.53 -3.62 25.29
CA TYR A 363 0.91 -3.55 23.97
C TYR A 363 1.27 -4.69 23.03
N SER A 364 2.42 -5.37 23.22
CA SER A 364 2.94 -6.27 22.19
C SER A 364 2.03 -7.47 21.95
N THR A 365 1.84 -8.33 22.96
CA THR A 365 1.01 -9.55 22.80
C THR A 365 -0.46 -9.23 22.56
N ALA A 366 -0.96 -8.11 23.10
CA ALA A 366 -2.31 -7.62 22.80
C ALA A 366 -2.47 -7.24 21.32
N ALA A 367 -1.47 -6.58 20.72
CA ALA A 367 -1.47 -6.26 19.29
C ALA A 367 -1.42 -7.51 18.41
N ILE A 368 -0.67 -8.55 18.79
CA ILE A 368 -0.67 -9.84 18.08
C ILE A 368 -2.09 -10.44 18.07
N VAL A 369 -2.71 -10.57 19.25
CA VAL A 369 -4.06 -11.15 19.40
C VAL A 369 -5.10 -10.36 18.61
N HIS A 370 -5.04 -9.04 18.66
CA HIS A 370 -5.91 -8.16 17.87
C HIS A 370 -5.73 -8.36 16.36
N THR A 371 -4.48 -8.48 15.91
CA THR A 371 -4.18 -8.70 14.49
C THR A 371 -4.79 -10.00 13.99
N LEU A 372 -4.61 -11.10 14.74
CA LEU A 372 -5.21 -12.39 14.39
C LEU A 372 -6.75 -12.29 14.27
N ASP A 373 -7.39 -11.57 15.20
CA ASP A 373 -8.85 -11.39 15.17
C ASP A 373 -9.37 -10.58 13.99
N VAL A 374 -8.67 -9.52 13.61
CA VAL A 374 -9.08 -8.68 12.48
C VAL A 374 -8.76 -9.39 11.16
N TYR A 375 -7.55 -9.91 10.98
CA TYR A 375 -7.12 -10.51 9.71
C TYR A 375 -7.93 -11.79 9.39
N ASN A 376 -8.28 -12.60 10.39
CA ASN A 376 -9.16 -13.76 10.19
C ASN A 376 -10.53 -13.40 9.58
N ARG A 377 -11.05 -12.21 9.87
CA ARG A 377 -12.34 -11.76 9.31
C ARG A 377 -12.26 -11.48 7.81
N TYR A 378 -11.18 -10.85 7.37
CA TYR A 378 -11.03 -10.39 5.98
C TYR A 378 -10.27 -11.37 5.08
N SER A 379 -9.55 -12.35 5.64
CA SER A 379 -8.72 -13.29 4.87
C SER A 379 -9.15 -14.75 5.09
N PHE A 380 -8.52 -15.45 6.01
CA PHE A 380 -8.85 -16.84 6.37
C PHE A 380 -8.44 -17.08 7.81
N ASP A 381 -8.87 -18.18 8.42
CA ASP A 381 -8.42 -18.54 9.76
C ASP A 381 -6.92 -18.85 9.76
N TYR A 382 -6.18 -18.13 10.60
CA TYR A 382 -4.73 -18.28 10.81
C TYR A 382 -4.40 -19.74 11.15
N PRO A 383 -3.56 -20.41 10.34
CA PRO A 383 -3.35 -21.85 10.44
C PRO A 383 -2.16 -22.24 11.32
N TYR A 384 -1.29 -21.30 11.70
CA TYR A 384 -0.07 -21.64 12.42
C TYR A 384 -0.28 -21.69 13.95
N PRO A 385 0.47 -22.55 14.66
CA PRO A 385 0.30 -22.75 16.11
C PRO A 385 0.87 -21.62 16.98
N VAL A 386 1.70 -20.75 16.42
CA VAL A 386 2.32 -19.62 17.14
C VAL A 386 2.35 -18.36 16.28
N ALA A 387 2.35 -17.20 16.94
CA ALA A 387 2.58 -15.89 16.35
C ALA A 387 3.45 -15.06 17.32
N ILE A 388 4.61 -14.60 16.87
CA ILE A 388 5.70 -14.15 17.74
C ILE A 388 6.14 -12.75 17.33
N SER A 389 6.23 -11.86 18.31
CA SER A 389 6.88 -10.54 18.18
C SER A 389 8.14 -10.51 19.03
N VAL A 390 9.27 -10.18 18.43
CA VAL A 390 10.55 -10.07 19.13
C VAL A 390 11.04 -8.63 19.06
N ASN A 391 11.48 -8.09 20.19
CA ASN A 391 12.14 -6.81 20.21
C ASN A 391 13.65 -6.96 20.05
N GLY A 392 14.24 -6.18 19.13
CA GLY A 392 15.68 -6.12 18.95
C GLY A 392 16.10 -4.94 18.07
N PRO A 393 17.28 -5.02 17.43
CA PRO A 393 17.78 -3.94 16.58
C PRO A 393 17.04 -3.79 15.24
N VAL A 394 16.40 -4.84 14.71
CA VAL A 394 15.57 -4.78 13.51
C VAL A 394 14.19 -4.25 13.90
N GLY A 395 13.82 -3.10 13.34
CA GLY A 395 12.65 -2.34 13.77
C GLY A 395 11.30 -2.78 13.17
N GLY A 396 11.31 -3.66 12.18
CA GLY A 396 10.17 -4.15 11.41
C GLY A 396 10.66 -5.12 10.34
N MET A 397 10.38 -6.40 10.53
CA MET A 397 10.65 -7.46 9.55
C MET A 397 9.87 -8.72 9.88
N GLU A 398 9.29 -9.31 8.84
CA GLU A 398 8.41 -10.46 8.87
C GLU A 398 9.11 -11.77 8.50
N TYR A 399 8.73 -12.84 9.20
CA TYR A 399 9.06 -14.23 8.88
C TYR A 399 7.87 -15.11 9.27
N PRO A 400 7.78 -16.36 8.78
CA PRO A 400 6.68 -17.24 9.18
C PRO A 400 6.65 -17.41 10.69
N MET A 401 5.49 -17.13 11.29
CA MET A 401 5.18 -17.13 12.71
C MET A 401 5.98 -16.14 13.58
N LEU A 402 6.98 -15.42 13.05
CA LEU A 402 7.90 -14.61 13.84
C LEU A 402 8.18 -13.27 13.16
N SER A 403 8.18 -12.20 13.95
CA SER A 403 8.53 -10.87 13.48
C SER A 403 9.52 -10.16 14.41
N PHE A 404 10.39 -9.34 13.84
CA PHE A 404 11.25 -8.42 14.57
C PHE A 404 10.62 -7.03 14.57
N ASN A 405 10.47 -6.42 15.75
CA ASN A 405 9.77 -5.15 15.90
C ASN A 405 10.52 -4.18 16.82
N GLY A 406 10.32 -2.89 16.56
CA GLY A 406 10.58 -1.79 17.50
C GLY A 406 9.33 -0.92 17.65
N PRO A 407 9.45 0.32 18.16
CA PRO A 407 10.56 0.89 18.91
C PRO A 407 10.53 0.51 20.41
N ARG A 408 11.54 0.98 21.15
CA ARG A 408 11.60 0.98 22.63
C ARG A 408 11.22 2.37 23.18
N PRO A 409 10.82 2.47 24.46
CA PRO A 409 10.67 3.77 25.13
C PRO A 409 12.01 4.51 25.26
N GLU A 410 11.95 5.83 25.47
CA GLU A 410 13.10 6.64 25.87
C GLU A 410 13.43 6.35 27.33
N ILE A 411 14.68 5.95 27.60
CA ILE A 411 15.18 5.65 28.94
C ILE A 411 16.00 6.83 29.43
N ASN A 412 15.67 7.36 30.62
CA ASN A 412 16.50 8.36 31.28
C ASN A 412 17.84 7.74 31.70
N LYS A 413 18.95 8.41 31.37
CA LYS A 413 20.31 7.91 31.60
C LYS A 413 20.71 7.93 33.07
N GLU A 414 20.15 8.85 33.85
CA GLU A 414 20.46 9.03 35.27
C GLU A 414 19.57 8.14 36.15
N ASP A 415 18.30 7.99 35.77
CA ASP A 415 17.34 7.08 36.42
C ASP A 415 16.63 6.21 35.39
N ARG A 416 17.06 4.95 35.24
CA ARG A 416 16.46 4.03 34.25
C ARG A 416 15.05 3.55 34.61
N SER A 417 14.58 3.83 35.82
CA SER A 417 13.18 3.60 36.18
C SER A 417 12.27 4.67 35.57
N ASP A 418 12.82 5.87 35.29
CA ASP A 418 12.17 6.92 34.53
C ASP A 418 12.24 6.63 33.02
N ARG A 419 11.06 6.35 32.45
CA ARG A 419 10.89 5.98 31.03
C ARG A 419 9.73 6.73 30.45
N THR A 420 9.95 7.32 29.29
CA THR A 420 8.94 8.11 28.58
C THR A 420 8.84 7.67 27.12
N TRP A 421 7.74 7.99 26.45
CA TRP A 421 7.60 7.73 25.03
C TRP A 421 6.66 8.75 24.39
N SER A 422 6.88 9.04 23.11
CA SER A 422 6.02 9.95 22.36
C SER A 422 4.74 9.24 21.88
N ARG A 423 3.73 10.03 21.47
CA ARG A 423 2.55 9.51 20.75
C ARG A 423 2.97 8.65 19.55
N ARG A 424 3.95 9.12 18.77
CA ARG A 424 4.52 8.39 17.62
C ARG A 424 5.15 7.06 18.03
N THR A 425 5.81 7.00 19.18
CA THR A 425 6.44 5.76 19.69
C THR A 425 5.39 4.73 20.11
N LYS A 426 4.32 5.14 20.82
CA LYS A 426 3.19 4.25 21.20
C LYS A 426 2.54 3.63 19.96
N TYR A 427 2.02 4.48 19.07
CA TYR A 427 1.30 3.99 17.90
C TYR A 427 2.23 3.33 16.89
N GLY A 428 3.49 3.76 16.80
CA GLY A 428 4.50 3.11 15.98
C GLY A 428 4.73 1.65 16.39
N LEU A 429 4.82 1.35 17.69
CA LEU A 429 4.93 -0.05 18.17
C LEU A 429 3.69 -0.87 17.79
N ILE A 430 2.50 -0.36 18.10
CA ILE A 430 1.25 -1.09 17.83
C ILE A 430 1.09 -1.32 16.33
N THR A 431 1.34 -0.29 15.51
CA THR A 431 1.27 -0.33 14.05
C THR A 431 2.22 -1.37 13.48
N VAL A 432 3.50 -1.35 13.87
CA VAL A 432 4.48 -2.28 13.29
C VAL A 432 4.16 -3.71 13.69
N ILE A 433 3.76 -3.98 14.94
CA ILE A 433 3.36 -5.34 15.32
C ILE A 433 2.15 -5.81 14.53
N ILE A 434 1.14 -4.94 14.32
CA ILE A 434 0.00 -5.29 13.45
C ILE A 434 0.48 -5.61 12.02
N HIS A 435 1.39 -4.80 11.48
CA HIS A 435 1.95 -4.99 10.15
C HIS A 435 2.74 -6.31 10.04
N GLU A 436 3.74 -6.52 10.88
CA GLU A 436 4.63 -7.67 10.79
C GLU A 436 3.93 -8.99 11.16
N VAL A 437 2.96 -8.97 12.07
CA VAL A 437 2.10 -10.14 12.32
C VAL A 437 1.16 -10.37 11.14
N GLY A 438 0.62 -9.30 10.57
CA GLY A 438 -0.23 -9.33 9.37
C GLY A 438 0.47 -9.97 8.16
N HIS A 439 1.79 -9.81 8.06
CA HIS A 439 2.59 -10.45 7.02
C HIS A 439 2.56 -11.98 7.04
N ASN A 440 2.14 -12.58 8.15
CA ASN A 440 1.90 -14.02 8.15
C ASN A 440 0.83 -14.43 7.13
N TYR A 441 -0.17 -13.59 6.88
CA TYR A 441 -1.18 -13.83 5.85
C TYR A 441 -0.62 -13.49 4.46
N PHE A 442 -0.04 -12.30 4.32
CA PHE A 442 0.54 -11.78 3.08
C PHE A 442 1.98 -11.27 3.33
N PRO A 443 3.06 -11.99 2.98
CA PRO A 443 3.08 -13.09 2.02
C PRO A 443 3.28 -14.49 2.63
N MET A 444 3.42 -14.66 3.95
CA MET A 444 3.97 -15.94 4.46
C MET A 444 3.08 -17.14 4.20
N ILE A 445 1.76 -16.96 4.07
CA ILE A 445 0.81 -18.01 3.68
C ILE A 445 0.35 -17.81 2.23
N VAL A 446 0.02 -16.58 1.84
CA VAL A 446 -0.26 -16.22 0.44
C VAL A 446 1.04 -15.75 -0.21
N ASN A 447 1.79 -16.68 -0.76
CA ASN A 447 3.21 -16.56 -1.09
C ASN A 447 3.48 -15.77 -2.38
N SER A 448 3.23 -14.47 -2.38
CA SER A 448 3.56 -13.57 -3.49
C SER A 448 5.07 -13.41 -3.71
N ASP A 449 5.42 -12.87 -4.88
CA ASP A 449 6.80 -12.62 -5.30
C ASP A 449 7.20 -11.16 -5.08
N GLU A 450 7.65 -10.84 -3.87
CA GLU A 450 8.11 -9.50 -3.52
C GLU A 450 9.34 -9.03 -4.31
N ARG A 451 10.15 -9.96 -4.83
CA ARG A 451 11.31 -9.60 -5.67
C ARG A 451 10.88 -8.89 -6.95
N GLN A 452 9.64 -9.15 -7.36
CA GLN A 452 9.06 -8.58 -8.56
C GLN A 452 7.97 -7.56 -8.24
N TRP A 453 7.09 -7.84 -7.28
CA TRP A 453 5.85 -7.10 -7.04
C TRP A 453 5.67 -6.76 -5.55
N SER A 454 6.54 -5.92 -4.96
CA SER A 454 6.48 -5.59 -3.52
C SER A 454 5.10 -5.12 -3.02
N TRP A 455 4.26 -4.51 -3.87
CA TRP A 455 2.93 -4.09 -3.46
C TRP A 455 1.99 -5.25 -3.08
N MET A 456 2.21 -6.46 -3.59
CA MET A 456 1.39 -7.62 -3.23
C MET A 456 1.64 -8.05 -1.78
N ASP A 457 2.84 -7.82 -1.28
CA ASP A 457 3.23 -8.13 0.08
C ASP A 457 2.84 -6.94 0.95
N GLU A 458 3.38 -5.76 0.62
CA GLU A 458 3.29 -4.54 1.43
C GLU A 458 1.95 -3.83 1.33
N GLY A 459 1.39 -3.72 0.13
CA GLY A 459 0.14 -3.01 -0.12
C GLY A 459 -1.09 -3.77 0.35
N LEU A 460 -1.15 -5.09 0.09
CA LEU A 460 -2.23 -5.95 0.59
C LEU A 460 -2.20 -6.00 2.13
N ASN A 461 -1.02 -6.17 2.73
CA ASN A 461 -0.88 -6.16 4.18
C ASN A 461 -1.23 -4.79 4.76
N THR A 462 -0.77 -3.68 4.17
CA THR A 462 -1.08 -2.32 4.63
C THR A 462 -2.58 -2.03 4.59
N PHE A 463 -3.31 -2.54 3.59
CA PHE A 463 -4.76 -2.40 3.52
C PHE A 463 -5.46 -3.05 4.73
N VAL A 464 -5.14 -4.32 5.03
CA VAL A 464 -5.76 -5.02 6.18
C VAL A 464 -5.25 -4.46 7.51
N GLN A 465 -3.99 -4.03 7.56
CA GLN A 465 -3.40 -3.30 8.70
C GLN A 465 -4.21 -2.04 9.00
N TYR A 466 -4.56 -1.24 7.98
CA TYR A 466 -5.38 -0.05 8.16
C TYR A 466 -6.73 -0.40 8.80
N LEU A 467 -7.40 -1.47 8.35
CA LEU A 467 -8.65 -1.94 8.98
C LEU A 467 -8.44 -2.37 10.44
N ALA A 468 -7.32 -3.05 10.74
CA ALA A 468 -6.98 -3.44 12.11
C ALA A 468 -6.68 -2.23 13.00
N GLN A 469 -5.99 -1.23 12.50
CA GLN A 469 -5.72 0.00 13.23
C GLN A 469 -7.01 0.78 13.55
N GLN A 470 -7.91 0.92 12.58
CA GLN A 470 -9.23 1.53 12.80
C GLN A 470 -10.07 0.75 13.83
N ALA A 471 -9.87 -0.55 13.95
CA ALA A 471 -10.56 -1.40 14.94
C ALA A 471 -9.89 -1.40 16.33
N TRP A 472 -8.71 -0.80 16.50
CA TRP A 472 -7.99 -0.81 17.78
C TRP A 472 -8.57 0.17 18.79
N GLU A 473 -8.77 1.43 18.40
CA GLU A 473 -9.43 2.47 19.20
C GLU A 473 -9.99 3.57 18.28
N GLU A 474 -10.93 4.36 18.81
CA GLU A 474 -11.47 5.53 18.09
C GLU A 474 -10.34 6.55 17.83
N GLU A 475 -10.36 7.20 16.66
CA GLU A 475 -9.34 8.16 16.21
C GLU A 475 -7.90 7.61 16.21
N TYR A 476 -7.72 6.30 15.97
CA TYR A 476 -6.39 5.73 15.74
C TYR A 476 -5.70 6.49 14.57
N PRO A 477 -4.45 6.95 14.73
CA PRO A 477 -3.74 7.73 13.72
C PRO A 477 -3.16 6.85 12.61
N SER A 478 -4.04 6.08 11.95
CA SER A 478 -3.70 5.18 10.85
C SER A 478 -3.19 5.96 9.66
N LYS A 479 -2.36 5.32 8.83
CA LYS A 479 -1.88 5.91 7.56
C LYS A 479 -2.09 4.95 6.41
N GLY A 480 -2.17 5.49 5.19
CA GLY A 480 -2.13 4.70 3.96
C GLY A 480 -3.46 4.12 3.50
N GLY A 481 -4.57 4.28 4.26
CA GLY A 481 -5.93 3.97 3.78
C GLY A 481 -6.73 5.20 3.35
N GLU A 482 -6.54 6.35 4.01
CA GLU A 482 -7.32 7.56 3.74
C GLU A 482 -6.92 8.24 2.41
N PRO A 483 -7.86 8.44 1.47
CA PRO A 483 -7.56 9.03 0.15
C PRO A 483 -6.89 10.41 0.22
N ARG A 484 -7.27 11.24 1.19
CA ARG A 484 -6.71 12.58 1.38
C ARG A 484 -5.21 12.60 1.72
N GLU A 485 -4.68 11.50 2.27
CA GLU A 485 -3.28 11.44 2.70
C GLU A 485 -2.31 11.15 1.55
N ILE A 486 -2.79 10.55 0.45
CA ILE A 486 -1.92 10.16 -0.69
C ILE A 486 -1.75 11.29 -1.72
N ILE A 487 -2.57 12.34 -1.66
CA ILE A 487 -2.62 13.44 -2.66
C ILE A 487 -1.23 14.02 -2.99
N SER A 488 -0.41 14.28 -1.96
CA SER A 488 0.93 14.85 -2.16
C SER A 488 1.85 13.93 -2.97
N TYR A 489 1.74 12.61 -2.75
CA TYR A 489 2.46 11.63 -3.55
C TYR A 489 1.91 11.59 -4.99
N MET A 490 0.58 11.56 -5.15
CA MET A 490 -0.10 11.51 -6.44
C MET A 490 0.17 12.73 -7.34
N LYS A 491 0.50 13.90 -6.77
CA LYS A 491 0.97 15.08 -7.52
C LYS A 491 2.49 15.11 -7.78
N SER A 492 3.26 14.25 -7.12
CA SER A 492 4.72 14.37 -7.14
C SER A 492 5.32 13.89 -8.48
N GLU A 493 6.40 14.53 -8.92
CA GLU A 493 7.12 14.14 -10.15
C GLU A 493 7.95 12.86 -9.96
N GLY A 494 8.24 12.46 -8.72
CA GLY A 494 9.04 11.28 -8.38
C GLY A 494 8.24 9.98 -8.29
N GLN A 495 7.19 9.82 -9.11
CA GLN A 495 6.32 8.65 -9.12
C GLN A 495 6.73 7.62 -10.19
N VAL A 496 6.39 6.38 -9.91
CA VAL A 496 6.38 5.27 -10.87
C VAL A 496 5.07 4.49 -10.69
N PRO A 497 4.58 3.74 -11.69
CA PRO A 497 3.42 2.87 -11.53
C PRO A 497 3.60 1.87 -10.37
N ILE A 498 2.51 1.38 -9.78
CA ILE A 498 2.58 0.32 -8.74
C ILE A 498 3.18 -0.95 -9.34
N MET A 499 2.91 -1.23 -10.63
CA MET A 499 3.47 -2.34 -11.39
C MET A 499 4.93 -2.09 -11.83
N THR A 500 5.76 -1.57 -10.92
CA THR A 500 7.21 -1.37 -11.10
C THR A 500 7.97 -2.44 -10.32
N ASN A 501 9.07 -2.95 -10.89
CA ASN A 501 9.94 -3.88 -10.17
C ASN A 501 10.49 -3.24 -8.89
N SER A 502 10.52 -4.00 -7.81
CA SER A 502 10.90 -3.59 -6.45
C SER A 502 12.22 -2.83 -6.34
N GLU A 503 13.22 -3.20 -7.15
CA GLU A 503 14.54 -2.54 -7.14
C GLU A 503 14.55 -1.19 -7.88
N SER A 504 13.51 -0.88 -8.65
CA SER A 504 13.37 0.34 -9.45
C SER A 504 12.42 1.38 -8.83
N ILE A 505 11.86 1.09 -7.66
CA ILE A 505 10.91 1.98 -6.99
C ILE A 505 11.65 3.19 -6.39
N LEU A 506 11.20 4.41 -6.71
CA LEU A 506 11.81 5.66 -6.25
C LEU A 506 11.37 6.07 -4.83
N GLN A 507 10.06 5.94 -4.55
CA GLN A 507 9.46 6.27 -3.26
C GLN A 507 8.81 5.02 -2.66
N PHE A 508 9.63 4.10 -2.13
CA PHE A 508 9.22 2.75 -1.72
C PHE A 508 7.99 2.74 -0.80
N GLY A 509 8.00 3.52 0.28
CA GLY A 509 6.88 3.61 1.21
C GLY A 509 5.56 4.05 0.55
N ASN A 510 5.61 4.98 -0.39
CA ASN A 510 4.39 5.45 -1.06
C ASN A 510 3.91 4.47 -2.14
N ASN A 511 4.82 3.90 -2.93
CA ASN A 511 4.48 3.05 -4.06
C ASN A 511 4.11 1.61 -3.64
N ALA A 512 4.86 1.01 -2.71
CA ALA A 512 4.66 -0.37 -2.29
C ALA A 512 3.58 -0.49 -1.19
N TYR A 513 3.41 0.52 -0.33
CA TYR A 513 2.47 0.46 0.81
C TYR A 513 1.26 1.38 0.61
N ALA A 514 1.49 2.70 0.57
CA ALA A 514 0.40 3.66 0.75
C ALA A 514 -0.55 3.76 -0.44
N LYS A 515 -0.04 3.91 -1.67
CA LYS A 515 -0.86 4.00 -2.89
C LYS A 515 -1.71 2.74 -3.11
N PRO A 516 -1.18 1.50 -3.07
CA PRO A 516 -2.01 0.30 -3.21
C PRO A 516 -3.03 0.15 -2.09
N ALA A 517 -2.66 0.40 -0.82
CA ALA A 517 -3.62 0.32 0.28
C ALA A 517 -4.74 1.38 0.18
N THR A 518 -4.40 2.60 -0.23
CA THR A 518 -5.39 3.66 -0.47
C THR A 518 -6.29 3.31 -1.65
N ALA A 519 -5.73 2.78 -2.75
CA ALA A 519 -6.51 2.32 -3.89
C ALA A 519 -7.50 1.22 -3.46
N LEU A 520 -7.07 0.23 -2.69
CA LEU A 520 -7.96 -0.83 -2.19
C LEU A 520 -9.02 -0.30 -1.23
N ASN A 521 -8.69 0.69 -0.40
CA ASN A 521 -9.67 1.33 0.47
C ASN A 521 -10.71 2.16 -0.32
N ILE A 522 -10.30 2.86 -1.39
CA ILE A 522 -11.22 3.54 -2.32
C ILE A 522 -12.10 2.51 -3.02
N LEU A 523 -11.52 1.41 -3.50
CA LEU A 523 -12.25 0.33 -4.14
C LEU A 523 -13.32 -0.25 -3.19
N ARG A 524 -12.97 -0.42 -1.91
CA ARG A 524 -13.88 -0.90 -0.87
C ARG A 524 -14.96 0.09 -0.47
N GLU A 525 -14.61 1.34 -0.14
CA GLU A 525 -15.54 2.29 0.46
C GLU A 525 -16.36 3.06 -0.59
N THR A 526 -15.82 3.27 -1.79
CA THR A 526 -16.39 4.18 -2.79
C THR A 526 -16.89 3.47 -4.05
N ILE A 527 -16.23 2.40 -4.51
CA ILE A 527 -16.54 1.77 -5.79
C ILE A 527 -17.43 0.53 -5.63
N LEU A 528 -16.98 -0.47 -4.88
CA LEU A 528 -17.69 -1.75 -4.72
C LEU A 528 -18.63 -1.77 -3.51
N GLY A 529 -18.29 -1.01 -2.47
CA GLY A 529 -18.88 -1.18 -1.15
C GLY A 529 -18.26 -2.38 -0.40
N ARG A 530 -18.40 -2.35 0.93
CA ARG A 530 -17.75 -3.30 1.85
C ARG A 530 -18.16 -4.76 1.59
N GLU A 531 -19.42 -5.02 1.31
CA GLU A 531 -19.93 -6.39 1.13
C GLU A 531 -19.25 -7.11 -0.04
N LEU A 532 -19.27 -6.49 -1.24
CA LEU A 532 -18.67 -7.07 -2.43
C LEU A 532 -17.14 -7.15 -2.32
N PHE A 533 -16.51 -6.07 -1.83
CA PHE A 533 -15.05 -6.04 -1.69
C PHE A 533 -14.56 -7.06 -0.65
N ASP A 534 -15.15 -7.09 0.55
CA ASP A 534 -14.69 -7.98 1.62
C ASP A 534 -14.87 -9.45 1.23
N PHE A 535 -15.96 -9.79 0.55
CA PHE A 535 -16.17 -11.13 0.00
C PHE A 535 -15.09 -11.50 -1.03
N ALA A 536 -14.84 -10.62 -2.01
CA ALA A 536 -13.90 -10.87 -3.08
C ALA A 536 -12.43 -10.93 -2.60
N PHE A 537 -12.04 -10.06 -1.67
CA PHE A 537 -10.70 -10.07 -1.06
C PHE A 537 -10.49 -11.36 -0.24
N ARG A 538 -11.50 -11.77 0.53
CA ARG A 538 -11.48 -13.03 1.28
C ARG A 538 -11.34 -14.24 0.35
N GLU A 539 -12.09 -14.26 -0.75
CA GLU A 539 -12.02 -15.32 -1.76
C GLU A 539 -10.63 -15.42 -2.40
N TYR A 540 -9.97 -14.29 -2.69
CA TYR A 540 -8.57 -14.27 -3.13
C TYR A 540 -7.63 -14.92 -2.09
N ALA A 541 -7.77 -14.53 -0.82
CA ALA A 541 -6.95 -15.08 0.26
C ALA A 541 -7.14 -16.60 0.39
N GLU A 542 -8.37 -17.10 0.33
CA GLU A 542 -8.69 -18.53 0.42
C GLU A 542 -8.19 -19.32 -0.80
N ARG A 543 -8.40 -18.81 -2.03
CA ARG A 543 -7.90 -19.44 -3.27
C ARG A 543 -6.39 -19.67 -3.22
N TRP A 544 -5.66 -18.65 -2.75
CA TRP A 544 -4.20 -18.62 -2.76
C TRP A 544 -3.55 -18.98 -1.43
N LYS A 545 -4.31 -19.42 -0.43
CA LYS A 545 -3.78 -19.95 0.83
C LYS A 545 -2.78 -21.08 0.57
N PHE A 546 -1.55 -20.89 1.04
CA PHE A 546 -0.37 -21.76 0.82
C PHE A 546 0.01 -21.98 -0.65
N LYS A 547 -0.21 -20.97 -1.48
CA LYS A 547 0.13 -20.95 -2.91
C LYS A 547 0.74 -19.61 -3.31
N ARG A 548 1.22 -19.51 -4.55
CA ARG A 548 1.93 -18.34 -5.10
C ARG A 548 1.09 -17.58 -6.16
N PRO A 549 0.33 -16.54 -5.77
CA PRO A 549 -0.39 -15.69 -6.72
C PRO A 549 0.54 -14.75 -7.49
N MET A 550 0.07 -14.28 -8.63
CA MET A 550 0.62 -13.17 -9.41
C MET A 550 -0.39 -12.00 -9.43
N PRO A 551 0.00 -10.77 -9.80
CA PRO A 551 -0.92 -9.62 -9.86
C PRO A 551 -2.21 -9.90 -10.64
N ALA A 552 -2.11 -10.61 -11.76
CA ALA A 552 -3.26 -10.96 -12.60
C ALA A 552 -4.26 -11.88 -11.89
N ASP A 553 -3.81 -12.73 -10.96
CA ASP A 553 -4.68 -13.62 -10.19
C ASP A 553 -5.50 -12.83 -9.16
N PHE A 554 -4.90 -11.79 -8.57
CA PHE A 554 -5.60 -10.85 -7.69
C PHE A 554 -6.66 -10.06 -8.47
N PHE A 555 -6.28 -9.36 -9.55
CA PHE A 555 -7.22 -8.55 -10.34
C PHE A 555 -8.43 -9.36 -10.81
N ARG A 556 -8.18 -10.54 -11.40
CA ARG A 556 -9.25 -11.44 -11.87
C ARG A 556 -10.11 -11.96 -10.73
N THR A 557 -9.55 -12.28 -9.56
CA THR A 557 -10.35 -12.76 -8.44
C THR A 557 -11.29 -11.66 -7.94
N LEU A 558 -10.81 -10.41 -7.85
CA LEU A 558 -11.68 -9.31 -7.42
C LEU A 558 -12.82 -9.06 -8.40
N GLU A 559 -12.57 -9.11 -9.71
CA GLU A 559 -13.61 -8.95 -10.72
C GLU A 559 -14.59 -10.13 -10.75
N ASP A 560 -14.07 -11.36 -10.75
CA ASP A 560 -14.85 -12.61 -10.74
C ASP A 560 -15.79 -12.70 -9.54
N ALA A 561 -15.28 -12.40 -8.34
CA ALA A 561 -16.05 -12.54 -7.11
C ALA A 561 -16.95 -11.34 -6.82
N SER A 562 -16.64 -10.13 -7.32
CA SER A 562 -17.49 -8.94 -7.15
C SER A 562 -18.54 -8.79 -8.26
N GLY A 563 -18.30 -9.35 -9.46
CA GLY A 563 -19.17 -9.18 -10.63
C GLY A 563 -19.07 -7.79 -11.27
N VAL A 564 -18.00 -7.04 -11.01
CA VAL A 564 -17.77 -5.67 -11.51
C VAL A 564 -16.53 -5.65 -12.40
N ASP A 565 -16.60 -4.99 -13.55
CA ASP A 565 -15.45 -4.71 -14.42
C ASP A 565 -14.59 -3.60 -13.77
N LEU A 566 -13.35 -3.95 -13.41
CA LEU A 566 -12.40 -3.07 -12.71
C LEU A 566 -11.18 -2.75 -13.58
N ASP A 567 -11.22 -3.05 -14.88
CA ASP A 567 -10.06 -2.86 -15.75
C ASP A 567 -9.60 -1.41 -15.80
N TRP A 568 -10.55 -0.46 -15.84
CA TRP A 568 -10.27 0.96 -15.79
C TRP A 568 -9.58 1.36 -14.47
N PHE A 569 -9.98 0.75 -13.36
CA PHE A 569 -9.47 1.03 -12.02
C PHE A 569 -8.04 0.52 -11.88
N TRP A 570 -7.81 -0.76 -12.21
CA TRP A 570 -6.49 -1.37 -12.21
C TRP A 570 -5.54 -0.64 -13.17
N ARG A 571 -5.98 -0.34 -14.39
CA ARG A 571 -5.20 0.42 -15.37
C ARG A 571 -4.75 1.75 -14.79
N GLY A 572 -5.69 2.54 -14.28
CA GLY A 572 -5.42 3.86 -13.72
C GLY A 572 -4.48 3.80 -12.51
N TRP A 573 -4.87 3.07 -11.46
CA TRP A 573 -4.14 3.07 -10.20
C TRP A 573 -2.81 2.30 -10.24
N PHE A 574 -2.74 1.18 -10.99
CA PHE A 574 -1.60 0.26 -10.93
C PHE A 574 -0.60 0.41 -12.08
N TYR A 575 -1.08 0.75 -13.28
CA TYR A 575 -0.25 0.80 -14.49
C TYR A 575 0.14 2.23 -14.91
N THR A 576 -0.40 3.27 -14.27
CA THR A 576 -0.07 4.67 -14.59
C THR A 576 0.39 5.47 -13.37
N THR A 577 0.86 6.69 -13.65
CA THR A 577 1.11 7.75 -12.65
C THR A 577 0.07 8.85 -12.73
N ASP A 578 -1.08 8.60 -13.38
CA ASP A 578 -2.20 9.55 -13.40
C ASP A 578 -2.74 9.75 -11.97
N HIS A 579 -3.40 10.89 -11.76
CA HIS A 579 -4.02 11.24 -10.48
C HIS A 579 -5.42 11.81 -10.68
N VAL A 580 -6.20 11.87 -9.60
CA VAL A 580 -7.56 12.40 -9.65
C VAL A 580 -7.52 13.93 -9.56
N ASP A 581 -8.17 14.59 -10.51
CA ASP A 581 -8.45 16.03 -10.50
C ASP A 581 -9.68 16.24 -11.40
N ILE A 582 -10.86 16.31 -10.78
CA ILE A 582 -12.16 16.43 -11.46
C ILE A 582 -12.78 17.80 -11.15
N SER A 583 -12.66 18.70 -12.12
CA SER A 583 -13.22 20.05 -12.04
C SER A 583 -14.69 20.07 -12.43
N ILE A 584 -15.52 20.74 -11.61
CA ILE A 584 -16.81 21.29 -12.06
C ILE A 584 -16.55 22.64 -12.74
N ASP A 585 -16.66 22.66 -14.07
CA ASP A 585 -16.30 23.82 -14.87
C ASP A 585 -17.44 24.83 -14.94
N ARG A 586 -18.66 24.33 -15.12
CA ARG A 586 -19.84 25.18 -15.33
C ARG A 586 -21.14 24.48 -14.97
N VAL A 587 -22.05 25.23 -14.34
CA VAL A 587 -23.45 24.83 -14.16
C VAL A 587 -24.32 25.83 -14.90
N ARG A 588 -25.06 25.34 -15.90
CA ARG A 588 -26.01 26.14 -16.69
C ARG A 588 -27.42 25.78 -16.29
N HIS A 589 -28.25 26.78 -15.99
CA HIS A 589 -29.66 26.63 -15.62
C HIS A 589 -30.55 27.04 -16.81
N PHE A 590 -31.49 26.18 -17.14
CA PHE A 590 -32.48 26.37 -18.19
C PHE A 590 -33.88 25.99 -17.66
N THR A 591 -34.90 26.54 -18.30
CA THR A 591 -36.27 26.02 -18.30
C THR A 591 -36.63 25.66 -19.74
N VAL A 592 -37.68 24.86 -19.95
CA VAL A 592 -38.13 24.58 -21.32
C VAL A 592 -38.62 25.87 -21.97
N ASN A 593 -38.24 26.08 -23.23
CA ASN A 593 -38.80 27.14 -24.05
C ASN A 593 -40.17 26.69 -24.56
N THR A 594 -41.22 27.35 -24.09
CA THR A 594 -42.61 26.98 -24.37
C THR A 594 -43.01 27.20 -25.83
N LYS A 595 -42.20 27.97 -26.58
CA LYS A 595 -42.47 28.48 -27.93
C LYS A 595 -43.69 29.40 -28.03
N ASP A 596 -44.44 29.59 -26.95
CA ASP A 596 -45.58 30.50 -26.92
C ASP A 596 -45.09 31.96 -26.97
N PRO A 597 -45.42 32.72 -28.01
CA PRO A 597 -44.91 34.08 -28.18
C PRO A 597 -45.31 35.01 -27.03
N GLU A 598 -46.41 34.78 -26.32
CA GLU A 598 -46.78 35.61 -25.16
C GLU A 598 -45.87 35.34 -23.96
N ILE A 599 -45.60 34.07 -23.70
CA ILE A 599 -44.77 33.65 -22.56
C ILE A 599 -43.31 34.03 -22.82
N GLU A 600 -42.80 33.70 -24.02
CA GLU A 600 -41.39 33.92 -24.39
C GLU A 600 -41.07 35.41 -24.50
N SER A 601 -41.96 36.23 -25.07
CA SER A 601 -41.79 37.68 -25.11
C SER A 601 -41.72 38.32 -23.72
N GLN A 602 -42.63 37.92 -22.83
CA GLN A 602 -42.61 38.44 -21.46
C GLN A 602 -41.35 38.01 -20.71
N TRP A 603 -40.90 36.78 -20.90
CA TRP A 603 -39.65 36.28 -20.32
C TRP A 603 -38.45 37.08 -20.85
N GLN A 604 -38.33 37.30 -22.16
CA GLN A 604 -37.25 38.10 -22.75
C GLN A 604 -37.25 39.55 -22.26
N ARG A 605 -38.44 40.15 -22.14
CA ARG A 605 -38.61 41.51 -21.57
C ARG A 605 -38.09 41.58 -20.14
N ARG A 606 -38.44 40.61 -19.28
CA ARG A 606 -37.91 40.54 -17.90
C ARG A 606 -36.39 40.38 -17.89
N GLN A 607 -35.84 39.47 -18.69
CA GLN A 607 -34.39 39.28 -18.79
C GLN A 607 -33.65 40.54 -19.28
N HIS A 608 -34.26 41.34 -20.16
CA HIS A 608 -33.71 42.62 -20.57
C HIS A 608 -33.70 43.64 -19.43
N GLN A 609 -34.77 43.70 -18.63
CA GLN A 609 -34.91 44.62 -17.50
C GLN A 609 -34.01 44.26 -16.32
N GLU A 610 -33.68 42.98 -16.12
CA GLU A 610 -32.76 42.51 -15.08
C GLU A 610 -31.28 42.81 -15.37
N LYS A 611 -30.96 43.23 -16.61
CA LYS A 611 -29.58 43.65 -16.93
C LYS A 611 -29.21 44.87 -16.10
N PRO A 612 -27.96 44.94 -15.60
CA PRO A 612 -27.52 46.11 -14.85
C PRO A 612 -27.60 47.36 -15.73
N GLU A 613 -28.18 48.42 -15.18
CA GLU A 613 -28.25 49.71 -15.87
C GLU A 613 -26.83 50.16 -16.24
N THR A 614 -26.64 50.52 -17.51
CA THR A 614 -25.32 50.93 -17.98
C THR A 614 -24.92 52.26 -17.34
N ILE A 615 -23.62 52.50 -17.17
CA ILE A 615 -23.10 53.80 -16.70
C ILE A 615 -23.60 54.95 -17.60
N THR A 616 -23.80 54.68 -18.89
CA THR A 616 -24.37 55.63 -19.85
C THR A 616 -25.82 55.97 -19.52
N GLU A 617 -26.68 54.98 -19.29
CA GLU A 617 -28.08 55.19 -18.90
C GLU A 617 -28.17 55.94 -17.57
N GLN A 618 -27.40 55.52 -16.56
CA GLN A 618 -27.31 56.19 -15.25
C GLN A 618 -26.94 57.68 -15.40
N ARG A 619 -25.95 58.00 -16.25
CA ARG A 619 -25.50 59.38 -16.48
C ARG A 619 -26.47 60.19 -17.34
N ASN A 620 -27.24 59.52 -18.20
CA ASN A 620 -28.26 60.13 -19.04
C ASN A 620 -29.59 60.30 -18.31
N GLN A 621 -29.72 59.85 -17.05
CA GLN A 621 -30.90 60.15 -16.23
C GLN A 621 -31.08 61.67 -16.12
N GLY A 622 -32.25 62.16 -16.52
CA GLY A 622 -32.55 63.60 -16.56
C GLY A 622 -32.03 64.33 -17.81
N MET A 623 -31.40 63.65 -18.77
CA MET A 623 -31.08 64.24 -20.07
C MET A 623 -32.39 64.53 -20.83
N PRO A 624 -32.65 65.79 -21.23
CA PRO A 624 -33.87 66.13 -21.97
C PRO A 624 -33.90 65.38 -23.31
N ARG A 625 -35.00 64.69 -23.62
CA ARG A 625 -35.17 64.05 -24.93
C ARG A 625 -35.85 65.03 -25.87
N PHE A 626 -35.41 65.04 -27.14
CA PHE A 626 -35.99 65.89 -28.17
C PHE A 626 -37.49 65.62 -28.41
N ILE A 627 -37.93 64.38 -28.18
CA ILE A 627 -39.32 63.95 -28.42
C ILE A 627 -40.28 64.32 -27.28
N ASP A 628 -39.79 64.62 -26.05
CA ASP A 628 -40.64 64.89 -24.87
C ASP A 628 -41.59 66.09 -25.05
N GLY A 629 -41.31 66.98 -26.02
CA GLY A 629 -42.16 68.12 -26.38
C GLY A 629 -42.89 68.00 -27.73
N LYS A 630 -42.91 66.82 -28.36
CA LYS A 630 -43.39 66.60 -29.73
C LYS A 630 -44.24 65.33 -29.87
N PRO A 631 -45.51 65.34 -29.39
CA PRO A 631 -46.39 64.18 -29.45
C PRO A 631 -46.66 63.67 -30.87
N GLU A 632 -46.53 64.53 -31.89
CA GLU A 632 -46.67 64.15 -33.31
C GLU A 632 -45.61 63.18 -33.81
N LEU A 633 -44.51 62.99 -33.07
CA LEU A 633 -43.44 62.05 -33.41
C LEU A 633 -43.60 60.68 -32.74
N HIS A 634 -44.63 60.48 -31.90
CA HIS A 634 -44.93 59.17 -31.34
C HIS A 634 -45.57 58.25 -32.39
N ASP A 635 -45.07 57.04 -32.54
CA ASP A 635 -45.59 56.00 -33.43
C ASP A 635 -45.77 54.65 -32.71
N PHE A 636 -46.04 53.60 -33.49
CA PHE A 636 -46.19 52.23 -32.99
C PHE A 636 -45.05 51.79 -32.07
N TYR A 637 -43.80 52.17 -32.34
CA TYR A 637 -42.64 51.75 -31.57
C TYR A 637 -42.44 52.51 -30.26
N ASN A 638 -43.16 53.62 -30.07
CA ASN A 638 -43.18 54.32 -28.78
C ASN A 638 -44.09 53.60 -27.75
N ASP A 639 -45.14 52.93 -28.22
CA ASP A 639 -46.10 52.19 -27.36
C ASP A 639 -45.82 50.67 -27.33
N HIS A 640 -45.04 50.16 -28.29
CA HIS A 640 -44.68 48.76 -28.41
C HIS A 640 -43.16 48.57 -28.44
N ASP A 641 -42.63 47.94 -27.39
CA ASP A 641 -41.22 47.59 -27.33
C ASP A 641 -40.87 46.41 -28.25
N GLN A 642 -39.57 46.17 -28.39
CA GLN A 642 -39.02 45.06 -29.19
C GLN A 642 -39.49 43.66 -28.77
N PHE A 643 -40.15 43.51 -27.62
CA PHE A 643 -40.65 42.24 -27.11
C PHE A 643 -42.16 42.07 -27.35
N THR A 644 -42.83 43.00 -28.01
CA THR A 644 -44.27 42.88 -28.29
C THR A 644 -44.58 41.69 -29.22
N ALA A 645 -45.40 40.74 -28.76
CA ALA A 645 -45.78 39.55 -29.53
C ALA A 645 -46.68 39.90 -30.74
N THR A 646 -46.27 39.49 -31.94
CA THR A 646 -46.97 39.77 -33.20
C THR A 646 -47.97 38.68 -33.56
N ASN A 647 -48.98 39.01 -34.38
CA ASN A 647 -49.94 38.03 -34.88
C ASN A 647 -49.30 36.95 -35.74
N GLN A 648 -48.22 37.28 -36.46
CA GLN A 648 -47.46 36.30 -37.22
C GLN A 648 -46.86 35.23 -36.29
N ALA A 649 -46.21 35.65 -35.20
CA ALA A 649 -45.63 34.72 -34.23
C ALA A 649 -46.69 33.81 -33.56
N ARG A 650 -47.90 34.33 -33.31
CA ARG A 650 -49.03 33.53 -32.78
C ARG A 650 -49.49 32.45 -33.78
N ASN A 651 -49.59 32.79 -35.06
CA ASN A 651 -49.95 31.82 -36.10
C ASN A 651 -48.86 30.75 -36.28
N ASP A 652 -47.59 31.16 -36.31
CA ASP A 652 -46.46 30.23 -36.43
C ASP A 652 -46.41 29.21 -35.27
N TYR A 653 -46.72 29.66 -34.04
CA TYR A 653 -46.83 28.80 -32.87
C TYR A 653 -47.99 27.80 -32.97
N ALA A 654 -49.18 28.25 -33.39
CA ALA A 654 -50.34 27.38 -33.58
C ALA A 654 -50.09 26.29 -34.64
N ASP A 655 -49.48 26.68 -35.77
CA ASP A 655 -49.11 25.75 -36.86
C ASP A 655 -48.04 24.75 -36.43
N MET A 656 -47.11 25.15 -35.55
CA MET A 656 -46.12 24.25 -34.95
C MET A 656 -46.80 23.23 -34.03
N LEU A 657 -47.66 23.67 -33.10
CA LEU A 657 -48.35 22.77 -32.17
C LEU A 657 -49.19 21.70 -32.88
N ALA A 658 -49.82 22.06 -34.01
CA ALA A 658 -50.63 21.13 -34.80
C ALA A 658 -49.82 19.96 -35.40
N LYS A 659 -48.49 20.10 -35.52
CA LYS A 659 -47.58 19.09 -36.09
C LYS A 659 -46.92 18.20 -35.02
N LEU A 660 -47.08 18.52 -33.75
CA LEU A 660 -46.46 17.78 -32.64
C LEU A 660 -47.37 16.66 -32.12
N GLU A 661 -46.75 15.56 -31.72
CA GLU A 661 -47.41 14.48 -30.98
C GLU A 661 -47.81 14.95 -29.56
N PRO A 662 -48.78 14.29 -28.90
CA PRO A 662 -49.23 14.71 -27.57
C PRO A 662 -48.10 14.86 -26.54
N PHE A 663 -47.19 13.87 -26.45
CA PHE A 663 -46.09 13.93 -25.49
C PHE A 663 -45.10 15.07 -25.79
N GLU A 664 -44.92 15.46 -27.05
CA GLU A 664 -44.04 16.58 -27.43
C GLU A 664 -44.64 17.92 -27.01
N ARG A 665 -45.97 18.05 -27.06
CA ARG A 665 -46.68 19.22 -26.56
C ARG A 665 -46.61 19.29 -25.04
N ASP A 666 -46.77 18.16 -24.36
CA ASP A 666 -46.65 18.09 -22.90
C ASP A 666 -45.24 18.51 -22.45
N LEU A 667 -44.20 18.09 -23.16
CA LEU A 667 -42.82 18.51 -22.88
C LEU A 667 -42.60 20.03 -23.03
N LEU A 668 -43.29 20.72 -23.95
CA LEU A 668 -43.20 22.18 -24.08
C LEU A 668 -43.84 22.93 -22.90
N GLN A 669 -44.71 22.27 -22.14
CA GLN A 669 -45.36 22.82 -20.95
C GLN A 669 -44.61 22.46 -19.65
N ASP A 670 -43.54 21.67 -19.75
CA ASP A 670 -42.74 21.26 -18.61
C ASP A 670 -42.02 22.47 -17.98
N ASP A 671 -42.21 22.65 -16.67
CA ASP A 671 -41.65 23.77 -15.92
C ASP A 671 -40.53 23.37 -14.96
N HIS A 672 -39.95 22.17 -15.14
CA HIS A 672 -38.81 21.73 -14.37
C HIS A 672 -37.59 22.60 -14.62
N ASN A 673 -36.72 22.65 -13.61
CA ASN A 673 -35.38 23.18 -13.76
C ASN A 673 -34.50 22.17 -14.50
N VAL A 674 -33.89 22.59 -15.61
CA VAL A 674 -32.94 21.80 -16.38
C VAL A 674 -31.54 22.35 -16.15
N TYR A 675 -30.63 21.51 -15.67
CA TYR A 675 -29.23 21.85 -15.44
C TYR A 675 -28.31 21.08 -16.36
N LEU A 676 -27.34 21.78 -16.97
CA LEU A 676 -26.21 21.16 -17.65
C LEU A 676 -24.93 21.43 -16.86
N LEU A 677 -24.34 20.36 -16.32
CA LEU A 677 -23.12 20.38 -15.51
C LEU A 677 -21.97 19.90 -16.39
N ASP A 678 -20.99 20.78 -16.62
CA ASP A 678 -19.80 20.49 -17.41
C ASP A 678 -18.64 20.12 -16.47
N PHE A 679 -18.02 18.96 -16.69
CA PHE A 679 -16.88 18.45 -15.93
C PHE A 679 -15.66 18.22 -16.81
N SER A 680 -14.47 18.42 -16.23
CA SER A 680 -13.17 18.07 -16.84
C SER A 680 -12.37 17.15 -15.93
N ASN A 681 -11.75 16.12 -16.49
CA ASN A 681 -10.75 15.27 -15.84
C ASN A 681 -9.35 15.79 -16.20
N LEU A 682 -8.71 16.51 -15.30
CA LEU A 682 -7.44 17.20 -15.51
C LEU A 682 -6.24 16.32 -15.16
N GLY A 683 -6.39 15.42 -14.19
CA GLY A 683 -5.31 14.55 -13.70
C GLY A 683 -5.17 13.23 -14.46
N GLY A 684 -6.13 12.91 -15.33
CA GLY A 684 -6.10 11.77 -16.25
C GLY A 684 -6.64 10.46 -15.66
N LEU A 685 -6.73 10.35 -14.33
CA LEU A 685 -7.27 9.18 -13.65
C LEU A 685 -8.80 9.26 -13.61
N VAL A 686 -9.46 8.35 -14.31
CA VAL A 686 -10.93 8.29 -14.33
C VAL A 686 -11.45 7.75 -12.99
N MET A 687 -12.48 8.39 -12.45
CA MET A 687 -13.17 8.03 -11.21
C MET A 687 -14.66 8.38 -11.31
N PRO A 688 -15.53 7.79 -10.47
CA PRO A 688 -16.91 8.25 -10.33
C PRO A 688 -16.96 9.73 -9.94
N ILE A 689 -17.97 10.46 -10.43
CA ILE A 689 -18.21 11.85 -10.03
C ILE A 689 -19.21 11.83 -8.88
N LEU A 690 -18.72 12.05 -7.66
CA LEU A 690 -19.53 12.14 -6.45
C LEU A 690 -19.99 13.59 -6.28
N LEU A 691 -21.29 13.83 -6.16
CA LEU A 691 -21.86 15.18 -6.10
C LEU A 691 -22.69 15.38 -4.84
N GLU A 692 -22.54 16.55 -4.23
CA GLU A 692 -23.55 17.14 -3.34
C GLU A 692 -24.20 18.33 -4.04
N LEU A 693 -25.53 18.26 -4.18
CA LEU A 693 -26.37 19.27 -4.80
C LEU A 693 -27.15 19.99 -3.71
N SER A 694 -26.99 21.31 -3.57
CA SER A 694 -27.71 22.12 -2.59
C SER A 694 -28.78 22.97 -3.28
N TYR A 695 -29.95 23.08 -2.66
CA TYR A 695 -31.10 23.79 -3.20
C TYR A 695 -31.43 25.06 -2.39
N ASP A 696 -32.24 25.94 -2.96
CA ASP A 696 -32.67 27.20 -2.36
C ASP A 696 -33.68 27.03 -1.22
N ASP A 697 -34.38 25.90 -1.16
CA ASP A 697 -35.22 25.47 -0.04
C ASP A 697 -34.42 24.97 1.19
N GLY A 698 -33.08 24.93 1.08
CA GLY A 698 -32.17 24.43 2.11
C GLY A 698 -31.99 22.91 2.13
N SER A 699 -32.65 22.17 1.25
CA SER A 699 -32.44 20.72 1.09
C SER A 699 -31.15 20.43 0.30
N SER A 700 -30.62 19.22 0.47
CA SER A 700 -29.49 18.71 -0.31
C SER A 700 -29.77 17.31 -0.87
N GLU A 701 -29.05 16.95 -1.92
CA GLU A 701 -29.11 15.64 -2.57
C GLU A 701 -27.69 15.16 -2.90
N SER A 702 -27.36 13.94 -2.48
CA SER A 702 -26.15 13.25 -2.91
C SER A 702 -26.42 12.47 -4.20
N LEU A 703 -25.58 12.65 -5.21
CA LEU A 703 -25.68 11.97 -6.50
C LEU A 703 -24.31 11.39 -6.90
N THR A 704 -24.26 10.08 -7.12
CA THR A 704 -23.07 9.41 -7.66
C THR A 704 -23.26 9.13 -9.14
N LEU A 705 -22.37 9.68 -9.97
CA LEU A 705 -22.25 9.29 -11.38
C LEU A 705 -21.13 8.26 -11.48
N PRO A 706 -21.37 7.09 -12.10
CA PRO A 706 -20.39 6.01 -12.12
C PRO A 706 -19.20 6.38 -13.02
N ALA A 707 -18.06 5.71 -12.88
CA ALA A 707 -16.83 6.03 -13.62
C ALA A 707 -17.06 5.97 -15.15
N GLU A 708 -17.99 5.14 -15.60
CA GLU A 708 -18.34 4.92 -17.01
C GLU A 708 -18.89 6.18 -17.70
N ILE A 709 -19.21 7.24 -16.95
CA ILE A 709 -19.49 8.57 -17.52
C ILE A 709 -18.38 9.06 -18.46
N TRP A 710 -17.15 8.58 -18.24
CA TRP A 710 -15.94 8.92 -18.99
C TRP A 710 -15.69 8.04 -20.24
N VAL A 711 -16.46 6.98 -20.48
CA VAL A 711 -16.19 5.99 -21.57
C VAL A 711 -16.10 6.62 -22.95
N LYS A 712 -17.01 7.54 -23.28
CA LYS A 712 -17.02 8.20 -24.60
C LYS A 712 -15.99 9.33 -24.72
N ASN A 713 -15.62 9.94 -23.59
CA ASN A 713 -14.67 11.03 -23.53
C ASN A 713 -14.09 11.10 -22.12
N ALA A 714 -12.86 10.61 -21.96
CA ALA A 714 -12.18 10.55 -20.66
C ALA A 714 -11.67 11.91 -20.16
N GLN A 715 -11.82 12.98 -20.94
CA GLN A 715 -11.32 14.32 -20.64
C GLN A 715 -12.44 15.27 -20.22
N LYS A 716 -13.59 15.23 -20.90
CA LYS A 716 -14.71 16.16 -20.64
C LYS A 716 -16.05 15.49 -20.80
N VAL A 717 -16.98 15.81 -19.89
CA VAL A 717 -18.36 15.34 -19.98
C VAL A 717 -19.35 16.41 -19.54
N THR A 718 -20.54 16.40 -20.14
CA THR A 718 -21.67 17.20 -19.69
C THR A 718 -22.77 16.27 -19.19
N LYS A 719 -23.23 16.48 -17.95
CA LYS A 719 -24.38 15.77 -17.37
C LYS A 719 -25.59 16.70 -17.34
N MET A 720 -26.72 16.20 -17.87
CA MET A 720 -28.02 16.86 -17.70
C MET A 720 -28.72 16.35 -16.45
N LEU A 721 -29.26 17.27 -15.65
CA LEU A 721 -30.14 17.00 -14.51
C LEU A 721 -31.46 17.74 -14.70
N VAL A 722 -32.58 17.08 -14.39
CA VAL A 722 -33.92 17.69 -14.38
C VAL A 722 -34.44 17.62 -12.95
N ARG A 723 -34.91 18.73 -12.40
CA ARG A 723 -35.40 18.83 -11.02
C ARG A 723 -36.71 19.62 -10.96
N PRO A 724 -37.61 19.31 -10.01
CA PRO A 724 -38.86 20.05 -9.84
C PRO A 724 -38.62 21.56 -9.78
N ARG A 725 -39.62 22.33 -10.22
CA ARG A 725 -39.53 23.79 -10.29
C ARG A 725 -39.13 24.44 -8.97
N GLU A 726 -39.58 23.86 -7.85
CA GLU A 726 -39.36 24.33 -6.49
C GLU A 726 -37.93 24.04 -5.98
N LYS A 727 -37.17 23.20 -6.68
CA LYS A 727 -35.80 22.82 -6.31
C LYS A 727 -34.79 23.54 -7.19
N ARG A 728 -34.52 24.81 -6.88
CA ARG A 728 -33.51 25.56 -7.63
C ARG A 728 -32.13 25.33 -7.02
N LEU A 729 -31.21 24.83 -7.84
CA LEU A 729 -29.83 24.55 -7.42
C LEU A 729 -29.08 25.85 -7.07
N THR A 730 -28.46 25.88 -5.89
CA THR A 730 -27.66 26.99 -5.37
C THR A 730 -26.17 26.70 -5.40
N SER A 731 -25.77 25.44 -5.17
CA SER A 731 -24.38 24.99 -5.29
C SER A 731 -24.24 23.54 -5.71
N VAL A 732 -23.10 23.21 -6.31
CA VAL A 732 -22.64 21.85 -6.60
C VAL A 732 -21.24 21.67 -6.01
N VAL A 733 -21.03 20.59 -5.28
CA VAL A 733 -19.72 20.19 -4.75
C VAL A 733 -19.35 18.81 -5.28
N VAL A 734 -18.19 18.70 -5.91
CA VAL A 734 -17.57 17.44 -6.34
C VAL A 734 -16.78 16.84 -5.19
N ASP A 735 -16.92 15.53 -4.98
CA ASP A 735 -16.25 14.77 -3.92
C ASP A 735 -16.31 15.45 -2.54
N PRO A 736 -17.53 15.72 -2.00
CA PRO A 736 -17.71 16.50 -0.76
C PRO A 736 -17.07 15.88 0.48
N HIS A 737 -16.68 14.60 0.41
CA HIS A 737 -16.07 13.85 1.51
C HIS A 737 -14.63 13.41 1.22
N TRP A 738 -14.05 13.86 0.10
CA TRP A 738 -12.67 13.57 -0.32
C TRP A 738 -12.36 12.06 -0.43
N GLN A 739 -13.29 11.32 -1.02
CA GLN A 739 -13.27 9.86 -1.14
C GLN A 739 -12.39 9.38 -2.30
N THR A 740 -12.08 10.25 -3.28
CA THR A 740 -11.42 9.83 -4.53
C THR A 740 -9.93 10.13 -4.58
N ALA A 741 -9.37 10.76 -3.54
CA ALA A 741 -8.03 11.35 -3.55
C ALA A 741 -7.87 12.45 -4.63
N ASP A 742 -8.94 13.23 -4.86
CA ASP A 742 -8.88 14.42 -5.71
C ASP A 742 -7.80 15.36 -5.20
N THR A 743 -6.90 15.69 -6.09
CA THR A 743 -5.69 16.40 -5.73
C THR A 743 -5.91 17.93 -5.71
N ASP A 744 -6.96 18.47 -6.34
CA ASP A 744 -7.27 19.90 -6.36
C ASP A 744 -8.72 20.22 -5.96
N VAL A 745 -8.96 20.29 -4.66
CA VAL A 745 -10.27 20.61 -4.10
C VAL A 745 -10.78 22.03 -4.38
N ASP A 746 -9.91 22.97 -4.81
CA ASP A 746 -10.33 24.34 -5.13
C ASP A 746 -11.30 24.35 -6.33
N ASN A 747 -11.18 23.33 -7.19
CA ASN A 747 -11.95 23.22 -8.41
C ASN A 747 -13.22 22.36 -8.31
N ASN A 748 -13.50 21.85 -7.11
CA ASN A 748 -14.65 21.01 -6.81
C ASN A 748 -15.95 21.79 -6.56
N HIS A 749 -15.89 23.12 -6.47
CA HIS A 749 -17.04 23.95 -6.08
C HIS A 749 -17.60 24.78 -7.24
N TYR A 750 -18.93 24.77 -7.38
CA TYR A 750 -19.66 25.73 -8.20
C TYR A 750 -20.81 26.39 -7.41
N PRO A 751 -20.84 27.74 -7.32
CA PRO A 751 -19.81 28.69 -7.77
C PRO A 751 -18.48 28.49 -7.06
N ARG A 752 -17.38 28.96 -7.67
CA ARG A 752 -16.03 28.90 -7.07
C ARG A 752 -15.98 29.69 -5.76
N GLN A 753 -15.28 29.15 -4.77
CA GLN A 753 -15.19 29.71 -3.42
C GLN A 753 -13.73 30.08 -3.08
N ILE A 754 -13.54 31.08 -2.20
CA ILE A 754 -12.22 31.39 -1.64
C ILE A 754 -12.00 30.49 -0.43
N LEU A 755 -11.03 29.57 -0.50
CA LEU A 755 -10.69 28.73 0.66
C LEU A 755 -9.84 29.52 1.67
N PRO A 756 -10.25 29.62 2.94
CA PRO A 756 -9.48 30.32 3.96
C PRO A 756 -8.20 29.53 4.30
N SER A 757 -7.07 30.23 4.34
CA SER A 757 -5.77 29.68 4.76
C SER A 757 -5.08 30.60 5.77
N ARG A 758 -4.12 30.07 6.53
CA ARG A 758 -3.33 30.82 7.52
C ARG A 758 -1.84 30.73 7.21
N LEU A 759 -1.17 31.88 7.25
CA LEU A 759 0.28 31.97 7.15
C LEU A 759 0.90 31.74 8.55
N GLU A 760 1.68 30.66 8.71
CA GLU A 760 2.46 30.44 9.94
C GLU A 760 3.86 31.07 9.79
N LEU A 761 4.25 31.93 10.74
CA LEU A 761 5.62 32.42 10.90
C LEU A 761 6.28 31.65 12.05
N PHE A 762 7.28 30.82 11.76
CA PHE A 762 7.95 30.02 12.80
C PHE A 762 9.47 30.20 12.82
N LYS A 763 10.07 29.99 14.00
CA LYS A 763 11.52 29.88 14.22
C LYS A 763 11.81 28.48 14.71
N GLU A 764 12.74 27.78 14.05
CA GLU A 764 13.04 26.37 14.31
C GLU A 764 13.46 26.14 15.78
N LYS A 765 12.82 25.16 16.45
CA LYS A 765 13.12 24.73 17.82
C LYS A 765 13.20 23.20 17.88
N LYS A 766 14.06 22.67 18.76
CA LYS A 766 14.09 21.22 19.08
C LYS A 766 12.78 20.81 19.76
N LYS A 767 12.10 19.79 19.21
CA LYS A 767 10.87 19.23 19.79
C LYS A 767 11.19 18.24 20.91
N LYS A 768 10.66 18.47 22.12
CA LYS A 768 10.57 17.49 23.21
C LYS A 768 9.26 16.71 23.10
N ASN A 769 9.21 15.47 23.63
CA ASN A 769 8.00 14.66 23.55
C ASN A 769 6.92 15.14 24.56
N MET A 770 5.65 14.80 24.31
CA MET A 770 4.53 15.30 25.13
C MET A 770 4.60 14.85 26.59
N MET A 771 5.05 13.61 26.86
CA MET A 771 5.21 13.12 28.24
C MET A 771 6.25 13.95 28.99
N GLN A 772 7.37 14.27 28.35
CA GLN A 772 8.40 15.16 28.92
C GLN A 772 7.83 16.55 29.16
N ASN A 773 7.14 17.14 28.18
CA ASN A 773 6.54 18.47 28.34
C ASN A 773 5.50 18.52 29.47
N TYR A 774 4.73 17.45 29.64
CA TYR A 774 3.73 17.35 30.69
C TYR A 774 4.37 17.15 32.07
N ALA A 775 5.49 16.42 32.14
CA ALA A 775 6.25 16.20 33.36
C ALA A 775 7.15 17.38 33.76
N GLU A 776 7.35 18.37 32.88
CA GLU A 776 8.07 19.58 33.26
C GLU A 776 7.35 20.29 34.42
N PRO A 777 8.04 20.58 35.52
CA PRO A 777 7.46 21.33 36.62
C PRO A 777 6.90 22.65 36.10
N LEU A 778 5.65 22.96 36.46
CA LEU A 778 5.08 24.28 36.19
C LEU A 778 6.03 25.31 36.79
N LYS A 779 6.50 26.25 35.97
CA LYS A 779 7.27 27.38 36.47
C LYS A 779 6.36 28.12 37.44
N GLU A 780 6.72 28.15 38.72
CA GLU A 780 6.06 29.02 39.68
C GLU A 780 6.10 30.44 39.10
N SER A 781 4.93 31.05 38.95
CA SER A 781 4.82 32.46 38.60
C SER A 781 5.35 33.27 39.78
N GLY A 782 6.65 33.52 39.77
CA GLY A 782 7.34 34.23 40.84
C GLY A 782 8.36 35.19 40.28
N LYS A 783 7.94 36.44 40.06
CA LYS A 783 8.55 37.62 40.70
C LYS A 783 7.68 38.86 40.51
N GLU A 784 6.96 39.20 41.58
CA GLU A 784 6.97 40.57 42.09
C GLU A 784 8.42 40.97 42.46
N ASP A 785 8.63 42.29 42.44
CA ASP A 785 9.76 43.12 42.90
C ASP A 785 10.95 43.37 41.96
N GLY A 786 10.95 44.60 41.44
CA GLY A 786 11.99 45.29 40.69
C GLY A 786 11.48 46.56 40.02
#